data_AF-A0A7Y0J775-F1
#
_entry.id   AF-A0A7Y0J775-F1
#
_cell.length_a   1.000
_cell.length_b   1.000
_cell.length_c   1.000
_cell.angle_alpha   90.00
_cell.angle_beta   90.00
_cell.angle_gamma   90.00
#
_symmetry.space_group_name_H-M   'P 1'
#
loop_
_entity.id
_entity.type
_entity.pdbx_description
1 polymer ?
#
loop_
_entity_poly.entity_id
_entity_poly.type
_entity_poly.pdbx_seq_one_letter_code
_entity_poly.pdbx_strand_id
1 'polypeptide(L)'
;MRGSATDPGPVPRRRSASERGRTPGAGGRTRRTAAAAVASAALLLPLLGAAPSAGATAPAAGDDTGRLQRAFTSAAAEYHVPLSVLLGVSYLQSRWDGHGGAPSVTGGYGPMHLTDAHTALARAPHHSEGTEDARGDSARPALHPTQTVPTNAQLPARLKTLTAAAGLTGIPAERLRTDEAANIEGGAALLAAAQRRLGEPLSADPADWYGAVARFSGADDSATAAAYANDVYGVIRSGEERTTDAGQRVVLAARPQLAPATGQLARTGLRRAPATGTECPQTVSCEWIPAPYQEFGTDDYGNHDLGQRPKSERIRYIVIHDTEGTWDGVINLVQDPTYVSWNYTLRSTDGHIAQHVKAKDVAWHAGNWYVNATSIGLEHEGFLAAPDAWYTEAMYRSSARLVKYLAAKYGIPLDRQHILGHDTVPGPTTSTIPGMHTDPGPYWDWRHYFELLGRPFGPTAGKNGGLVTIRPDYAANRPDYTGCETPGQPCAAHGSNEVRLYAQPDTSAPLIKDIGLRPDGGDSTTDVNDVASRAETGQQYAVAGRQGDWTAIWYLGQKAWFQNPARQPTAVNAAGLVVTPKAGLDSVPVYGRAYPEKEAYPAGVPVQSVSPLPYKLLAGQKYVVGDVLPGEYYYSVTFTEDSHQVVIGKDLYYEIQFGHRVAFVRAADVRMEPSGL
;
A
#
# COMPACT_ATOMS: atom_id res chain seq x y z
N MET A 1 -24.23 52.67 -0.98
CA MET A 1 -23.49 53.54 -0.05
C MET A 1 -22.45 52.65 0.65
N ARG A 2 -21.23 52.52 0.11
CA ARG A 2 -19.97 53.27 0.39
C ARG A 2 -19.48 53.19 1.84
N GLY A 3 -18.26 52.65 2.01
CA GLY A 3 -17.39 52.75 3.19
C GLY A 3 -16.48 51.51 3.39
N SER A 4 -15.42 51.30 2.59
CA SER A 4 -13.98 51.58 2.90
C SER A 4 -13.34 50.54 3.86
N ALA A 5 -12.53 49.56 3.43
CA ALA A 5 -11.16 49.56 2.86
C ALA A 5 -10.03 49.89 3.86
N THR A 6 -9.15 48.91 4.14
CA THR A 6 -7.68 49.07 4.20
C THR A 6 -6.99 47.71 4.11
N ASP A 7 -6.01 47.67 3.20
CA ASP A 7 -5.07 46.62 2.83
C ASP A 7 -3.65 47.11 3.22
N PRO A 8 -2.66 46.25 3.48
CA PRO A 8 -1.26 46.66 3.34
C PRO A 8 -0.49 45.75 2.37
N GLY A 9 0.03 46.38 1.31
CA GLY A 9 0.88 45.78 0.29
C GLY A 9 2.37 45.60 0.69
N PRO A 10 3.20 45.09 -0.26
CA PRO A 10 4.49 44.44 0.01
C PRO A 10 5.73 45.25 -0.45
N VAL A 11 6.91 44.98 0.13
CA VAL A 11 8.23 45.57 -0.25
C VAL A 11 9.38 44.62 0.20
N PRO A 12 10.58 44.57 -0.43
CA PRO A 12 10.94 44.33 -1.83
C PRO A 12 12.08 43.29 -2.04
N ARG A 13 12.32 42.92 -3.31
CA ARG A 13 13.54 42.23 -3.79
C ARG A 13 14.76 43.16 -3.80
N ARG A 14 15.96 42.62 -3.49
CA ARG A 14 17.25 43.22 -3.86
C ARG A 14 18.07 42.26 -4.73
N ARG A 15 18.50 42.78 -5.89
CA ARG A 15 19.64 42.29 -6.69
C ARG A 15 20.87 43.12 -6.34
N SER A 16 22.06 42.50 -6.36
CA SER A 16 23.32 43.17 -6.71
C SER A 16 24.35 42.13 -7.16
N ALA A 17 25.00 42.41 -8.28
CA ALA A 17 26.12 41.68 -8.87
C ALA A 17 27.35 42.61 -8.91
N SER A 18 28.55 42.07 -8.65
CA SER A 18 29.90 42.52 -9.07
C SER A 18 30.94 41.75 -8.24
N GLU A 19 32.17 41.41 -8.64
CA GLU A 19 32.91 41.44 -9.89
C GLU A 19 34.17 40.56 -9.68
N ARG A 20 34.87 40.34 -10.78
CA ARG A 20 36.10 39.56 -11.00
C ARG A 20 37.27 39.90 -10.05
N GLY A 21 38.12 38.90 -9.81
CA GLY A 21 39.53 39.09 -9.45
C GLY A 21 40.33 37.80 -9.65
N ARG A 22 41.27 37.79 -10.60
CA ARG A 22 42.16 36.66 -10.96
C ARG A 22 43.63 37.06 -10.70
N THR A 23 44.39 36.09 -10.15
CA THR A 23 45.85 35.82 -10.32
C THR A 23 46.90 36.78 -9.72
N PRO A 24 48.20 36.37 -9.60
CA PRO A 24 48.82 35.05 -9.31
C PRO A 24 49.97 35.14 -8.27
N GLY A 25 50.52 34.00 -7.82
CA GLY A 25 51.79 33.98 -7.07
C GLY A 25 52.41 32.59 -6.97
N ALA A 26 53.61 32.44 -7.54
CA ALA A 26 54.35 31.19 -7.74
C ALA A 26 55.46 30.96 -6.68
N GLY A 27 56.01 29.74 -6.69
CA GLY A 27 57.31 29.37 -6.12
C GLY A 27 57.23 28.70 -4.74
N GLY A 28 57.91 27.59 -4.44
CA GLY A 28 58.94 26.86 -5.16
C GLY A 28 59.23 25.51 -4.47
N ARG A 29 59.87 24.63 -5.23
CA ARG A 29 60.48 23.33 -4.86
C ARG A 29 61.48 23.51 -3.70
N THR A 30 61.88 22.50 -2.90
CA THR A 30 62.61 21.27 -3.27
C THR A 30 62.92 20.41 -2.03
N ARG A 31 62.88 19.06 -2.23
CA ARG A 31 63.86 18.00 -1.82
C ARG A 31 64.14 17.79 -0.32
N ARG A 32 64.58 16.63 0.19
CA ARG A 32 64.74 15.18 -0.15
C ARG A 32 65.42 14.59 1.10
N THR A 33 65.14 13.32 1.43
CA THR A 33 66.06 12.24 1.90
C THR A 33 65.18 11.15 2.55
N ALA A 34 65.02 9.92 2.04
CA ALA A 34 65.93 8.84 1.60
C ALA A 34 66.52 7.98 2.74
N ALA A 35 66.20 6.67 2.71
CA ALA A 35 66.97 5.46 3.12
C ALA A 35 65.97 4.35 3.53
N ALA A 36 66.12 3.04 3.29
CA ALA A 36 67.01 2.16 2.52
C ALA A 36 66.33 0.75 2.52
N ALA A 37 66.26 0.03 1.38
CA ALA A 37 67.04 -1.19 0.98
C ALA A 37 66.66 -2.49 1.76
N VAL A 38 66.57 -3.72 1.21
CA VAL A 38 67.51 -4.51 0.35
C VAL A 38 66.84 -5.78 -0.28
N ALA A 39 67.24 -6.09 -1.55
CA ALA A 39 67.45 -7.34 -2.33
C ALA A 39 66.59 -8.64 -2.15
N SER A 40 66.31 -9.46 -3.19
CA SER A 40 67.31 -10.23 -3.98
C SER A 40 66.81 -10.92 -5.29
N ALA A 41 67.75 -11.02 -6.26
CA ALA A 41 68.02 -12.00 -7.37
C ALA A 41 66.87 -12.70 -8.13
N ALA A 42 66.68 -12.61 -9.47
CA ALA A 42 67.52 -12.87 -10.67
C ALA A 42 67.67 -14.35 -11.09
N LEU A 43 67.12 -14.70 -12.29
CA LEU A 43 67.63 -15.71 -13.26
C LEU A 43 66.98 -15.50 -14.65
N LEU A 44 67.73 -15.81 -15.72
CA LEU A 44 67.66 -15.25 -17.09
C LEU A 44 67.17 -16.25 -18.19
N LEU A 45 66.31 -15.75 -19.11
CA LEU A 45 66.25 -15.89 -20.60
C LEU A 45 66.06 -17.29 -21.30
N PRO A 46 65.74 -17.39 -22.62
CA PRO A 46 64.78 -16.65 -23.49
C PRO A 46 63.99 -17.59 -24.49
N LEU A 47 62.99 -17.07 -25.23
CA LEU A 47 62.82 -17.18 -26.72
C LEU A 47 61.41 -16.76 -27.23
N LEU A 48 61.40 -15.67 -28.01
CA LEU A 48 60.61 -15.33 -29.22
C LEU A 48 59.06 -15.34 -29.22
N GLY A 49 58.48 -14.13 -29.35
CA GLY A 49 57.63 -13.81 -30.50
C GLY A 49 56.12 -13.59 -30.28
N ALA A 50 55.69 -12.34 -30.02
CA ALA A 50 54.48 -11.72 -30.60
C ALA A 50 54.43 -10.22 -30.23
N ALA A 51 54.07 -9.38 -31.20
CA ALA A 51 53.94 -7.93 -31.05
C ALA A 51 52.80 -7.53 -30.09
N PRO A 52 52.87 -6.39 -29.39
CA PRO A 52 51.78 -5.91 -28.55
C PRO A 52 50.71 -5.23 -29.42
N SER A 53 49.55 -5.88 -29.53
CA SER A 53 48.32 -5.25 -29.98
C SER A 53 47.94 -4.14 -29.00
N ALA A 54 47.56 -2.99 -29.58
CA ALA A 54 47.12 -1.79 -28.90
C ALA A 54 46.22 -2.08 -27.70
N GLY A 55 46.51 -1.39 -26.60
CA GLY A 55 45.76 -1.49 -25.35
C GLY A 55 44.27 -1.30 -25.61
N ALA A 56 43.50 -2.34 -25.30
CA ALA A 56 42.11 -2.20 -24.97
C ALA A 56 42.04 -1.29 -23.74
N THR A 57 41.81 0.00 -23.97
CA THR A 57 41.12 0.82 -22.99
C THR A 57 39.85 0.08 -22.62
N ALA A 58 39.80 -0.43 -21.39
CA ALA A 58 38.57 -0.89 -20.78
C ALA A 58 37.49 0.16 -21.07
N PRO A 59 36.28 -0.24 -21.52
CA PRO A 59 35.22 0.74 -21.69
C PRO A 59 35.02 1.40 -20.33
N ALA A 60 35.14 2.73 -20.30
CA ALA A 60 34.59 3.52 -19.21
C ALA A 60 33.16 3.02 -19.00
N ALA A 61 32.77 2.75 -17.74
CA ALA A 61 31.40 2.44 -17.37
C ALA A 61 30.48 3.53 -17.95
N GLY A 62 29.95 3.24 -19.14
CA GLY A 62 29.07 4.13 -19.86
C GLY A 62 27.76 4.22 -19.09
N ASP A 63 27.18 5.40 -19.12
CA ASP A 63 25.94 5.84 -18.50
C ASP A 63 24.78 4.82 -18.64
N ASP A 64 24.80 3.81 -17.76
CA ASP A 64 23.94 2.63 -17.80
C ASP A 64 22.53 2.92 -17.27
N THR A 65 22.36 4.10 -16.68
CA THR A 65 21.11 4.61 -16.08
C THR A 65 20.05 4.94 -17.13
N GLY A 66 20.43 5.07 -18.41
CA GLY A 66 19.52 5.46 -19.50
C GLY A 66 19.11 4.34 -20.46
N ARG A 67 19.38 3.06 -20.16
CA ARG A 67 19.04 1.95 -21.07
C ARG A 67 17.53 1.83 -21.26
N LEU A 68 16.77 1.88 -20.17
CA LEU A 68 15.32 1.73 -20.22
C LEU A 68 14.65 2.85 -21.02
N GLN A 69 15.09 4.10 -20.85
CA GLN A 69 14.64 5.25 -21.65
C GLN A 69 14.89 5.03 -23.16
N ARG A 70 16.04 4.44 -23.54
CA ARG A 70 16.34 4.09 -24.93
C ARG A 70 15.45 2.97 -25.44
N ALA A 71 15.14 1.95 -24.63
CA ALA A 71 14.21 0.89 -25.00
C ALA A 71 12.82 1.45 -25.32
N PHE A 72 12.29 2.36 -24.49
CA PHE A 72 11.06 3.10 -24.79
C PHE A 72 11.14 3.87 -26.12
N THR A 73 12.26 4.54 -26.38
CA THR A 73 12.45 5.32 -27.60
C THR A 73 12.47 4.42 -28.84
N SER A 74 13.17 3.28 -28.78
CA SER A 74 13.24 2.30 -29.87
C SER A 74 11.87 1.67 -30.16
N ALA A 75 11.19 1.16 -29.12
CA ALA A 75 9.88 0.55 -29.29
C ALA A 75 8.82 1.55 -29.80
N ALA A 76 8.85 2.79 -29.30
CA ALA A 76 7.99 3.86 -29.80
C ALA A 76 8.19 4.11 -31.31
N ALA A 77 9.45 4.15 -31.77
CA ALA A 77 9.78 4.34 -33.17
C ALA A 77 9.37 3.15 -34.05
N GLU A 78 9.64 1.92 -33.59
CA GLU A 78 9.32 0.68 -34.33
C GLU A 78 7.81 0.52 -34.54
N TYR A 79 7.03 0.68 -33.47
CA TYR A 79 5.58 0.50 -33.50
C TYR A 79 4.80 1.77 -33.84
N HIS A 80 5.51 2.87 -34.14
CA HIS A 80 4.94 4.18 -34.48
C HIS A 80 3.97 4.71 -33.41
N VAL A 81 4.25 4.40 -32.14
CA VAL A 81 3.52 4.90 -30.97
C VAL A 81 4.24 6.15 -30.47
N PRO A 82 3.56 7.27 -30.20
CA PRO A 82 4.21 8.43 -29.61
C PRO A 82 4.87 8.08 -28.27
N LEU A 83 6.15 8.43 -28.11
CA LEU A 83 6.93 8.08 -26.92
C LEU A 83 6.24 8.48 -25.60
N SER A 84 5.58 9.64 -25.57
CA SER A 84 4.83 10.08 -24.38
C SER A 84 3.64 9.17 -24.04
N VAL A 85 2.97 8.60 -25.05
CA VAL A 85 1.86 7.66 -24.83
C VAL A 85 2.40 6.37 -24.23
N LEU A 86 3.48 5.81 -24.82
CA LEU A 86 4.07 4.57 -24.32
C LEU A 86 4.60 4.72 -22.89
N LEU A 87 5.34 5.81 -22.60
CA LEU A 87 5.80 6.12 -21.25
C LEU A 87 4.65 6.35 -20.28
N GLY A 88 3.61 7.08 -20.69
CA GLY A 88 2.45 7.37 -19.83
C GLY A 88 1.65 6.12 -19.47
N VAL A 89 1.43 5.21 -20.44
CA VAL A 89 0.81 3.91 -20.21
C VAL A 89 1.67 3.07 -19.26
N SER A 90 2.97 2.95 -19.54
CA SER A 90 3.90 2.18 -18.72
C SER A 90 3.99 2.70 -17.27
N TYR A 91 3.92 4.02 -17.09
CA TYR A 91 3.91 4.60 -15.75
C TYR A 91 2.67 4.18 -14.96
N LEU A 92 1.49 4.19 -15.58
CA LEU A 92 0.24 3.76 -14.95
C LEU A 92 0.19 2.25 -14.67
N GLN A 93 0.97 1.49 -15.41
CA GLN A 93 1.08 0.05 -15.22
C GLN A 93 2.01 -0.27 -14.04
N SER A 94 3.28 0.15 -14.07
CA SER A 94 4.28 -0.24 -13.06
C SER A 94 5.15 0.89 -12.52
N ARG A 95 4.87 2.16 -12.86
CA ARG A 95 5.78 3.30 -12.61
C ARG A 95 7.16 3.10 -13.28
N TRP A 96 7.17 2.37 -14.39
CA TRP A 96 8.34 1.92 -15.17
C TRP A 96 9.22 0.86 -14.49
N ASP A 97 8.84 0.36 -13.32
CA ASP A 97 9.59 -0.67 -12.61
C ASP A 97 9.47 -2.02 -13.34
N GLY A 98 10.58 -2.77 -13.34
CA GLY A 98 10.70 -4.08 -13.98
C GLY A 98 10.46 -5.25 -13.02
N HIS A 99 10.53 -4.98 -11.71
CA HIS A 99 10.28 -5.91 -10.61
C HIS A 99 11.12 -7.20 -10.70
N GLY A 100 12.33 -7.12 -11.27
CA GLY A 100 13.20 -8.28 -11.44
C GLY A 100 12.63 -9.40 -12.31
N GLY A 101 11.62 -9.11 -13.14
CA GLY A 101 10.91 -10.12 -13.95
C GLY A 101 9.82 -10.88 -13.18
N ALA A 102 9.48 -10.41 -11.99
CA ALA A 102 8.49 -11.03 -11.14
C ALA A 102 7.06 -10.50 -11.40
N PRO A 103 6.03 -11.36 -11.26
CA PRO A 103 4.66 -10.98 -11.56
C PRO A 103 4.08 -10.05 -10.48
N SER A 104 3.29 -9.06 -10.91
CA SER A 104 2.36 -8.33 -10.03
C SER A 104 1.37 -9.28 -9.37
N VAL A 105 0.59 -8.75 -8.43
CA VAL A 105 -0.60 -9.38 -7.83
C VAL A 105 -1.61 -10.04 -8.81
N THR A 106 -1.70 -9.59 -10.06
CA THR A 106 -2.58 -10.20 -11.10
C THR A 106 -1.83 -10.88 -12.23
N GLY A 107 -0.56 -11.25 -12.03
CA GLY A 107 0.25 -11.94 -13.03
C GLY A 107 0.74 -11.07 -14.20
N GLY A 108 0.80 -9.75 -14.06
CA GLY A 108 1.43 -8.83 -15.01
C GLY A 108 2.94 -8.70 -14.80
N TYR A 109 3.70 -8.65 -15.89
CA TYR A 109 5.16 -8.62 -15.87
C TYR A 109 5.72 -7.33 -16.47
N GLY A 110 6.83 -6.84 -15.91
CA GLY A 110 7.66 -5.78 -16.46
C GLY A 110 6.99 -4.40 -16.58
N PRO A 111 7.67 -3.44 -17.24
CA PRO A 111 7.23 -2.05 -17.32
C PRO A 111 5.84 -1.82 -17.93
N MET A 112 5.37 -2.73 -18.78
CA MET A 112 4.07 -2.64 -19.45
C MET A 112 2.99 -3.49 -18.79
N HIS A 113 3.28 -4.17 -17.67
CA HIS A 113 2.37 -5.10 -16.97
C HIS A 113 1.69 -6.08 -17.94
N LEU A 114 2.50 -6.76 -18.76
CA LEU A 114 1.97 -7.77 -19.68
C LEU A 114 1.52 -9.00 -18.88
N THR A 115 0.22 -9.27 -18.85
CA THR A 115 -0.39 -10.29 -18.00
C THR A 115 -0.30 -11.69 -18.59
N ASP A 116 0.14 -12.63 -17.76
CA ASP A 116 0.09 -14.08 -17.97
C ASP A 116 -0.30 -14.76 -16.64
N ALA A 117 -1.58 -14.64 -16.30
CA ALA A 117 -2.09 -15.15 -15.04
C ALA A 117 -1.99 -16.68 -14.92
N HIS A 118 -2.02 -17.44 -16.03
CA HIS A 118 -1.87 -18.89 -15.96
C HIS A 118 -0.49 -19.28 -15.40
N THR A 119 0.57 -18.63 -15.87
CA THR A 119 1.92 -18.89 -15.39
C THR A 119 2.14 -18.40 -13.96
N ALA A 120 1.53 -17.28 -13.58
CA ALA A 120 1.60 -16.74 -12.22
C ALA A 120 0.83 -17.61 -11.21
N LEU A 121 -0.40 -18.03 -11.53
CA LEU A 121 -1.24 -18.87 -10.66
C LEU A 121 -0.65 -20.26 -10.43
N ALA A 122 0.16 -20.79 -11.35
CA ALA A 122 0.88 -22.05 -11.14
C ALA A 122 1.97 -21.96 -10.05
N ARG A 123 2.33 -20.75 -9.60
CA ARG A 123 3.37 -20.50 -8.60
C ARG A 123 2.83 -20.04 -7.23
N ALA A 124 1.56 -19.62 -7.15
CA ALA A 124 0.98 -19.08 -5.93
C ALA A 124 0.38 -20.20 -5.05
N PRO A 125 0.82 -20.38 -3.79
CA PRO A 125 0.01 -21.06 -2.80
C PRO A 125 -1.25 -20.21 -2.51
N HIS A 126 -2.40 -20.86 -2.37
CA HIS A 126 -3.58 -20.21 -1.82
C HIS A 126 -3.47 -20.22 -0.30
N HIS A 127 -3.30 -19.05 0.32
CA HIS A 127 -3.40 -18.90 1.77
C HIS A 127 -4.61 -18.04 2.10
N SER A 128 -5.79 -18.65 2.08
CA SER A 128 -7.02 -18.08 2.65
C SER A 128 -7.34 -18.75 3.99
N GLU A 129 -6.33 -19.07 4.80
CA GLU A 129 -6.52 -19.81 6.04
C GLU A 129 -6.79 -18.88 7.22
N GLY A 130 -7.95 -18.23 7.19
CA GLY A 130 -8.59 -17.65 8.36
C GLY A 130 -9.65 -18.62 8.88
N THR A 131 -9.53 -19.08 10.13
CA THR A 131 -10.65 -19.73 10.84
C THR A 131 -11.50 -18.71 11.61
N GLU A 132 -11.17 -17.42 11.49
CA GLU A 132 -11.84 -16.31 12.18
C GLU A 132 -13.26 -16.08 11.63
N ASP A 133 -14.20 -15.72 12.52
CA ASP A 133 -15.50 -15.18 12.11
C ASP A 133 -15.30 -13.74 11.64
N ALA A 134 -15.48 -13.48 10.35
CA ALA A 134 -15.30 -12.16 9.74
C ALA A 134 -16.18 -11.05 10.34
N ARG A 135 -17.26 -11.40 11.05
CA ARG A 135 -18.07 -10.44 11.82
C ARG A 135 -17.35 -9.99 13.09
N GLY A 136 -16.65 -10.89 13.78
CA GLY A 136 -16.04 -10.63 15.09
C GLY A 136 -17.05 -10.32 16.19
N ASP A 137 -18.29 -10.81 16.04
CA ASP A 137 -19.44 -10.52 16.90
C ASP A 137 -19.78 -11.72 17.78
N SER A 138 -19.56 -11.59 19.09
CA SER A 138 -19.84 -12.63 20.07
C SER A 138 -21.33 -12.81 20.38
N ALA A 139 -22.21 -11.96 19.85
CA ALA A 139 -23.66 -12.11 20.04
C ALA A 139 -24.30 -13.15 19.12
N ARG A 140 -23.58 -13.63 18.11
CA ARG A 140 -24.04 -14.63 17.12
C ARG A 140 -23.10 -15.85 17.09
N PRO A 141 -23.58 -17.06 16.73
CA PRO A 141 -22.70 -18.20 16.49
C PRO A 141 -21.73 -17.90 15.34
N ALA A 142 -20.46 -18.29 15.48
CA ALA A 142 -19.43 -18.00 14.48
C ALA A 142 -19.80 -18.50 13.08
N LEU A 143 -19.65 -17.64 12.07
CA LEU A 143 -19.85 -18.01 10.68
C LEU A 143 -18.56 -18.62 10.13
N HIS A 144 -18.62 -19.89 9.74
CA HIS A 144 -17.51 -20.61 9.11
C HIS A 144 -17.94 -21.05 7.71
N PRO A 145 -17.94 -20.14 6.74
CA PRO A 145 -18.36 -20.49 5.39
C PRO A 145 -17.40 -21.50 4.77
N THR A 146 -17.93 -22.59 4.22
CA THR A 146 -17.16 -23.55 3.44
C THR A 146 -17.03 -23.04 2.01
N GLN A 147 -15.95 -22.34 1.69
CA GLN A 147 -15.69 -21.93 0.31
C GLN A 147 -14.75 -22.90 -0.42
N THR A 148 -15.17 -23.27 -1.62
CA THR A 148 -14.29 -23.84 -2.64
C THR A 148 -14.04 -22.77 -3.70
N VAL A 149 -12.84 -22.20 -3.73
CA VAL A 149 -12.44 -21.27 -4.81
C VAL A 149 -12.52 -22.03 -6.15
N PRO A 150 -13.29 -21.56 -7.14
CA PRO A 150 -13.39 -22.23 -8.43
C PRO A 150 -12.00 -22.30 -9.09
N THR A 151 -11.46 -23.52 -9.26
CA THR A 151 -10.11 -23.75 -9.79
C THR A 151 -9.97 -23.46 -11.28
N ASN A 152 -11.06 -23.22 -12.02
CA ASN A 152 -11.07 -23.17 -13.49
C ASN A 152 -12.12 -22.22 -14.08
N ALA A 153 -12.12 -20.94 -13.67
CA ALA A 153 -12.76 -19.92 -14.52
C ALA A 153 -11.88 -19.66 -15.75
N GLN A 154 -12.48 -19.56 -16.94
CA GLN A 154 -11.73 -19.14 -18.13
C GLN A 154 -11.12 -17.77 -17.89
N LEU A 155 -9.78 -17.69 -17.85
CA LEU A 155 -9.08 -16.43 -17.62
C LEU A 155 -9.54 -15.36 -18.65
N PRO A 156 -9.97 -14.17 -18.20
CA PRO A 156 -10.44 -13.10 -19.06
C PRO A 156 -9.32 -12.56 -19.94
N ALA A 157 -9.68 -11.89 -21.04
CA ALA A 157 -8.70 -11.36 -22.01
C ALA A 157 -7.70 -10.38 -21.38
N ARG A 158 -8.14 -9.61 -20.37
CA ARG A 158 -7.30 -8.67 -19.61
C ARG A 158 -6.15 -9.35 -18.85
N LEU A 159 -6.22 -10.66 -18.61
CA LEU A 159 -5.19 -11.46 -17.93
C LEU A 159 -4.34 -12.30 -18.91
N LYS A 160 -4.43 -12.02 -20.22
CA LYS A 160 -3.73 -12.73 -21.31
C LYS A 160 -2.98 -11.79 -22.28
N THR A 161 -2.70 -10.55 -21.88
CA THR A 161 -2.06 -9.55 -22.75
C THR A 161 -0.65 -9.95 -23.18
N LEU A 162 0.11 -10.70 -22.37
CA LEU A 162 1.44 -11.20 -22.73
C LEU A 162 1.40 -12.17 -23.92
N THR A 163 0.42 -13.07 -23.96
CA THR A 163 0.24 -13.98 -25.10
C THR A 163 -0.08 -13.21 -26.38
N ALA A 164 -0.93 -12.18 -26.29
CA ALA A 164 -1.24 -11.32 -27.42
C ALA A 164 0.00 -10.53 -27.90
N ALA A 165 0.81 -10.01 -26.98
CA ALA A 165 2.07 -9.33 -27.29
C ALA A 165 3.07 -10.27 -27.98
N ALA A 166 3.22 -11.51 -27.50
CA ALA A 166 4.07 -12.53 -28.14
C ALA A 166 3.64 -12.79 -29.59
N GLY A 167 2.32 -12.91 -29.84
CA GLY A 167 1.79 -13.11 -31.19
C GLY A 167 2.00 -11.92 -32.12
N LEU A 168 1.98 -10.69 -31.60
CA LEU A 168 2.17 -9.47 -32.39
C LEU A 168 3.64 -9.16 -32.72
N THR A 169 4.55 -9.51 -31.81
CA THR A 169 5.99 -9.20 -31.90
C THR A 169 6.83 -10.35 -32.43
N GLY A 170 6.37 -11.60 -32.25
CA GLY A 170 7.17 -12.81 -32.46
C GLY A 170 8.18 -13.09 -31.33
N ILE A 171 8.19 -12.28 -30.27
CA ILE A 171 9.08 -12.46 -29.11
C ILE A 171 8.55 -13.61 -28.23
N PRO A 172 9.42 -14.54 -27.79
CA PRO A 172 9.01 -15.61 -26.89
C PRO A 172 8.44 -15.08 -25.56
N ALA A 173 7.40 -15.75 -25.03
CA ALA A 173 6.74 -15.36 -23.79
C ALA A 173 7.71 -15.24 -22.60
N GLU A 174 8.71 -16.12 -22.49
CA GLU A 174 9.74 -16.05 -21.45
C GLU A 174 10.50 -14.71 -21.48
N ARG A 175 10.92 -14.26 -22.66
CA ARG A 175 11.62 -12.98 -22.85
C ARG A 175 10.72 -11.80 -22.48
N LEU A 176 9.43 -11.85 -22.80
CA LEU A 176 8.47 -10.81 -22.41
C LEU A 176 8.27 -10.73 -20.88
N ARG A 177 8.53 -11.80 -20.13
CA ARG A 177 8.46 -11.79 -18.65
C ARG A 177 9.74 -11.26 -18.01
N THR A 178 10.90 -11.59 -18.57
CA THR A 178 12.20 -11.38 -17.90
C THR A 178 13.07 -10.26 -18.47
N ASP A 179 12.76 -9.75 -19.67
CA ASP A 179 13.51 -8.67 -20.33
C ASP A 179 12.63 -7.42 -20.48
N GLU A 180 13.04 -6.33 -19.83
CA GLU A 180 12.30 -5.07 -19.80
C GLU A 180 12.12 -4.45 -21.19
N ALA A 181 13.12 -4.55 -22.08
CA ALA A 181 13.03 -3.98 -23.42
C ALA A 181 12.04 -4.76 -24.29
N ALA A 182 12.10 -6.09 -24.24
CA ALA A 182 11.14 -6.97 -24.89
C ALA A 182 9.71 -6.70 -24.38
N ASN A 183 9.54 -6.52 -23.07
CA ASN A 183 8.25 -6.19 -22.46
C ASN A 183 7.68 -4.86 -22.99
N ILE A 184 8.54 -3.83 -23.10
CA ILE A 184 8.18 -2.54 -23.68
C ILE A 184 7.78 -2.67 -25.16
N GLU A 185 8.50 -3.45 -25.95
CA GLU A 185 8.14 -3.74 -27.35
C GLU A 185 6.77 -4.43 -27.44
N GLY A 186 6.50 -5.40 -26.56
CA GLY A 186 5.20 -6.05 -26.46
C GLY A 186 4.05 -5.09 -26.16
N GLY A 187 4.24 -4.17 -25.20
CA GLY A 187 3.25 -3.14 -24.89
C GLY A 187 3.03 -2.13 -26.01
N ALA A 188 4.10 -1.70 -26.70
CA ALA A 188 4.01 -0.83 -27.87
C ALA A 188 3.25 -1.51 -29.03
N ALA A 189 3.50 -2.80 -29.26
CA ALA A 189 2.79 -3.59 -30.25
C ALA A 189 1.28 -3.70 -29.95
N LEU A 190 0.91 -3.89 -28.68
CA LEU A 190 -0.49 -3.91 -28.25
C LEU A 190 -1.19 -2.56 -28.49
N LEU A 191 -0.54 -1.43 -28.17
CA LEU A 191 -1.08 -0.09 -28.44
C LEU A 191 -1.29 0.15 -29.94
N ALA A 192 -0.28 -0.16 -30.77
CA ALA A 192 -0.39 -0.03 -32.23
C ALA A 192 -1.48 -0.94 -32.81
N ALA A 193 -1.62 -2.17 -32.29
CA ALA A 193 -2.70 -3.06 -32.68
C ALA A 193 -4.08 -2.53 -32.28
N ALA A 194 -4.21 -1.92 -31.10
CA ALA A 194 -5.46 -1.30 -30.65
C ALA A 194 -5.84 -0.10 -31.54
N GLN A 195 -4.89 0.76 -31.88
CA GLN A 195 -5.10 1.90 -32.79
C GLN A 195 -5.59 1.45 -34.17
N ARG A 196 -4.94 0.43 -34.77
CA ARG A 196 -5.35 -0.15 -36.05
C ARG A 196 -6.76 -0.74 -36.02
N ARG A 197 -7.13 -1.43 -34.92
CA ARG A 197 -8.48 -2.00 -34.76
C ARG A 197 -9.57 -0.94 -34.67
N LEU A 198 -9.24 0.26 -34.19
CA LEU A 198 -10.16 1.41 -34.19
C LEU A 198 -10.32 2.06 -35.57
N GLY A 199 -9.55 1.62 -36.57
CA GLY A 199 -9.51 2.24 -37.89
C GLY A 199 -8.81 3.60 -37.90
N GLU A 200 -8.06 3.92 -36.85
CA GLU A 200 -7.32 5.18 -36.74
C GLU A 200 -5.90 5.01 -37.32
N PRO A 201 -5.32 6.05 -37.92
CA PRO A 201 -3.94 6.01 -38.39
C PRO A 201 -2.97 5.96 -37.19
N LEU A 202 -1.79 5.39 -37.42
CA LEU A 202 -0.65 5.50 -36.50
C LEU A 202 -0.10 6.93 -36.59
N SER A 203 -0.67 7.83 -35.80
CA SER A 203 -0.33 9.25 -35.76
C SER A 203 0.89 9.51 -34.87
N ALA A 204 1.71 10.50 -35.24
CA ALA A 204 2.78 10.99 -34.37
C ALA A 204 2.26 11.91 -33.24
N ASP A 205 1.01 12.38 -33.33
CA ASP A 205 0.39 13.22 -32.29
C ASP A 205 -0.22 12.34 -31.19
N PRO A 206 0.25 12.44 -29.91
CA PRO A 206 -0.38 11.74 -28.80
C PRO A 206 -1.87 12.02 -28.63
N ALA A 207 -2.40 13.15 -29.09
CA ALA A 207 -3.82 13.45 -28.96
C ALA A 207 -4.72 12.41 -29.66
N ASP A 208 -4.21 11.79 -30.72
CA ASP A 208 -4.94 10.84 -31.56
C ASP A 208 -4.94 9.40 -31.04
N TRP A 209 -4.40 9.14 -29.84
CA TRP A 209 -4.22 7.79 -29.29
C TRP A 209 -5.17 7.45 -28.14
N TYR A 210 -6.10 8.35 -27.80
CA TYR A 210 -6.95 8.19 -26.62
C TYR A 210 -7.76 6.89 -26.65
N GLY A 211 -8.35 6.55 -27.80
CA GLY A 211 -9.09 5.30 -27.96
C GLY A 211 -8.21 4.06 -27.79
N ALA A 212 -6.98 4.06 -28.31
CA ALA A 212 -6.05 2.94 -28.16
C ALA A 212 -5.59 2.77 -26.71
N VAL A 213 -5.29 3.88 -26.02
CA VAL A 213 -4.97 3.88 -24.58
C VAL A 213 -6.16 3.36 -23.77
N ALA A 214 -7.38 3.79 -24.09
CA ALA A 214 -8.59 3.31 -23.43
C ALA A 214 -8.76 1.79 -23.62
N ARG A 215 -8.50 1.26 -24.82
CA ARG A 215 -8.54 -0.19 -25.10
C ARG A 215 -7.40 -0.97 -24.43
N PHE A 216 -6.24 -0.37 -24.25
CA PHE A 216 -5.09 -1.00 -23.60
C PHE A 216 -5.41 -1.42 -22.15
N SER A 217 -6.28 -0.67 -21.45
CA SER A 217 -6.73 -1.00 -20.10
C SER A 217 -7.31 -2.41 -19.95
N GLY A 218 -7.81 -3.01 -21.03
CA GLY A 218 -8.52 -4.30 -20.98
C GLY A 218 -9.94 -4.20 -20.40
N ALA A 219 -10.41 -2.99 -20.07
CA ALA A 219 -11.78 -2.75 -19.60
C ALA A 219 -12.83 -3.16 -20.64
N ASP A 220 -13.95 -3.68 -20.17
CA ASP A 220 -15.09 -4.07 -21.01
C ASP A 220 -16.14 -2.95 -21.12
N ASP A 221 -16.10 -1.96 -20.23
CA ASP A 221 -16.96 -0.79 -20.22
C ASP A 221 -16.22 0.54 -20.53
N SER A 222 -16.97 1.49 -21.05
CA SER A 222 -16.47 2.79 -21.50
C SER A 222 -16.05 3.74 -20.36
N ALA A 223 -16.66 3.63 -19.16
CA ALA A 223 -16.32 4.53 -18.05
C ALA A 223 -14.95 4.17 -17.47
N THR A 224 -14.67 2.88 -17.31
CA THR A 224 -13.37 2.36 -16.87
C THR A 224 -12.27 2.65 -17.87
N ALA A 225 -12.51 2.34 -19.15
CA ALA A 225 -11.55 2.63 -20.22
C ALA A 225 -11.22 4.13 -20.30
N ALA A 226 -12.22 5.00 -20.10
CA ALA A 226 -12.02 6.44 -20.06
C ALA A 226 -11.26 6.89 -18.81
N ALA A 227 -11.57 6.34 -17.63
CA ALA A 227 -10.88 6.67 -16.38
C ALA A 227 -9.39 6.35 -16.47
N TYR A 228 -9.05 5.14 -16.94
CA TYR A 228 -7.67 4.73 -17.19
C TYR A 228 -6.96 5.66 -18.19
N ALA A 229 -7.59 5.95 -19.34
CA ALA A 229 -7.02 6.85 -20.32
C ALA A 229 -6.83 8.27 -19.76
N ASN A 230 -7.80 8.78 -19.00
CA ASN A 230 -7.69 10.10 -18.36
C ASN A 230 -6.50 10.18 -17.41
N ASP A 231 -6.19 9.11 -16.69
CA ASP A 231 -5.03 9.04 -15.81
C ASP A 231 -3.72 9.02 -16.60
N VAL A 232 -3.62 8.22 -17.68
CA VAL A 232 -2.46 8.23 -18.58
C VAL A 232 -2.22 9.64 -19.14
N TYR A 233 -3.25 10.30 -19.66
CA TYR A 233 -3.11 11.67 -20.17
C TYR A 233 -2.87 12.70 -19.05
N GLY A 234 -3.31 12.43 -17.83
CA GLY A 234 -2.96 13.20 -16.63
C GLY A 234 -1.46 13.18 -16.39
N VAL A 235 -0.86 11.99 -16.38
CA VAL A 235 0.58 11.77 -16.24
C VAL A 235 1.37 12.40 -17.40
N ILE A 236 0.89 12.31 -18.64
CA ILE A 236 1.55 12.98 -19.77
C ILE A 236 1.51 14.51 -19.62
N ARG A 237 0.40 15.07 -19.12
CA ARG A 237 0.29 16.52 -18.92
C ARG A 237 1.23 17.02 -17.83
N SER A 238 1.35 16.31 -16.71
CA SER A 238 2.24 16.69 -15.60
C SER A 238 3.70 16.40 -15.89
N GLY A 239 3.98 15.37 -16.69
CA GLY A 239 5.30 14.77 -16.76
C GLY A 239 5.66 14.01 -15.48
N GLU A 240 6.67 13.15 -15.57
CA GLU A 240 7.16 12.33 -14.46
C GLU A 240 8.67 12.10 -14.62
N GLU A 241 9.39 11.94 -13.50
CA GLU A 241 10.80 11.56 -13.48
C GLU A 241 11.04 10.64 -12.28
N ARG A 242 11.63 9.47 -12.51
CA ARG A 242 11.88 8.46 -11.48
C ARG A 242 13.13 7.66 -11.78
N THR A 243 13.79 7.19 -10.72
CA THR A 243 14.75 6.09 -10.79
C THR A 243 14.02 4.80 -10.43
N THR A 244 14.03 3.82 -11.33
CA THR A 244 13.33 2.54 -11.12
C THR A 244 13.99 1.69 -10.04
N ASP A 245 13.31 0.61 -9.65
CA ASP A 245 13.83 -0.46 -8.80
C ASP A 245 15.16 -1.08 -9.27
N ALA A 246 15.40 -1.09 -10.59
CA ALA A 246 16.65 -1.50 -11.24
C ALA A 246 17.70 -0.37 -11.39
N GLY A 247 17.44 0.81 -10.82
CA GLY A 247 18.35 1.96 -10.88
C GLY A 247 18.36 2.71 -12.22
N GLN A 248 17.36 2.50 -13.09
CA GLN A 248 17.25 3.19 -14.37
C GLN A 248 16.54 4.54 -14.20
N ARG A 249 17.11 5.63 -14.71
CA ARG A 249 16.44 6.94 -14.72
C ARG A 249 15.56 7.06 -15.95
N VAL A 250 14.25 7.23 -15.74
CA VAL A 250 13.25 7.41 -16.78
C VAL A 250 12.57 8.77 -16.60
N VAL A 251 12.36 9.46 -17.72
CA VAL A 251 11.78 10.80 -17.78
C VAL A 251 10.68 10.85 -18.83
N LEU A 252 9.50 11.29 -18.41
CA LEU A 252 8.39 11.70 -19.25
C LEU A 252 8.27 13.22 -19.20
N ALA A 253 8.61 13.89 -20.30
CA ALA A 253 8.47 15.34 -20.38
C ALA A 253 7.00 15.78 -20.35
N ALA A 254 6.70 16.78 -19.52
CA ALA A 254 5.36 17.33 -19.36
C ALA A 254 4.83 17.95 -20.66
N ARG A 255 3.56 17.67 -20.99
CA ARG A 255 2.82 18.30 -22.09
C ARG A 255 1.53 18.94 -21.58
N PRO A 256 1.59 20.07 -20.85
CA PRO A 256 0.45 20.61 -20.10
C PRO A 256 -0.75 20.99 -20.97
N GLN A 257 -0.52 21.32 -22.25
CA GLN A 257 -1.55 21.71 -23.22
C GLN A 257 -2.09 20.52 -24.04
N LEU A 258 -1.70 19.28 -23.74
CA LEU A 258 -2.16 18.11 -24.47
C LEU A 258 -3.65 17.85 -24.19
N ALA A 259 -4.48 17.98 -25.23
CA ALA A 259 -5.90 17.66 -25.22
C ALA A 259 -6.15 16.38 -26.05
N PRO A 260 -6.50 15.25 -25.42
CA PRO A 260 -6.80 14.01 -26.15
C PRO A 260 -8.10 14.08 -26.95
N ALA A 261 -8.15 13.36 -28.07
CA ALA A 261 -9.36 13.14 -28.86
C ALA A 261 -10.32 12.14 -28.18
N THR A 262 -10.96 12.56 -27.09
CA THR A 262 -11.83 11.69 -26.27
C THR A 262 -13.03 11.11 -27.02
N GLY A 263 -13.45 11.74 -28.12
CA GLY A 263 -14.51 11.23 -29.01
C GLY A 263 -14.20 9.86 -29.63
N GLN A 264 -12.93 9.44 -29.69
CA GLN A 264 -12.53 8.09 -30.13
C GLN A 264 -13.12 6.98 -29.24
N LEU A 265 -13.47 7.29 -27.98
CA LEU A 265 -14.10 6.32 -27.08
C LEU A 265 -15.39 5.73 -27.67
N ALA A 266 -16.17 6.52 -28.43
CA ALA A 266 -17.38 6.02 -29.08
C ALA A 266 -17.10 4.92 -30.12
N ARG A 267 -15.90 4.89 -30.71
CA ARG A 267 -15.47 3.88 -31.70
C ARG A 267 -14.99 2.57 -31.06
N THR A 268 -14.85 2.56 -29.73
CA THR A 268 -14.46 1.34 -29.00
C THR A 268 -15.61 0.34 -28.87
N GLY A 269 -16.87 0.72 -29.02
CA GLY A 269 -17.99 -0.21 -28.86
C GLY A 269 -18.08 -0.89 -27.48
N LEU A 270 -17.45 -0.30 -26.45
CA LEU A 270 -17.51 -0.79 -25.07
C LEU A 270 -18.91 -0.57 -24.48
N ARG A 271 -19.30 -1.43 -23.53
CA ARG A 271 -20.60 -1.29 -22.84
C ARG A 271 -20.62 -0.05 -21.95
N ARG A 272 -21.81 0.31 -21.47
CA ARG A 272 -21.97 1.27 -20.37
C ARG A 272 -22.20 0.49 -19.08
N ALA A 273 -21.35 0.68 -18.07
CA ALA A 273 -21.54 0.08 -16.76
C ALA A 273 -22.62 0.84 -15.96
N PRO A 274 -23.48 0.14 -15.19
CA PRO A 274 -24.42 0.76 -14.27
C PRO A 274 -23.67 1.38 -13.08
N ALA A 275 -23.62 2.71 -13.03
CA ALA A 275 -23.09 3.47 -11.89
C ALA A 275 -24.19 4.07 -11.00
N THR A 276 -25.47 3.81 -11.32
CA THR A 276 -26.59 4.41 -10.59
C THR A 276 -26.56 4.01 -9.12
N GLY A 277 -26.55 5.02 -8.25
CA GLY A 277 -26.60 4.83 -6.80
C GLY A 277 -25.24 4.54 -6.17
N THR A 278 -24.13 4.46 -6.91
CA THR A 278 -22.80 4.24 -6.31
C THR A 278 -22.33 5.43 -5.47
N GLU A 279 -21.53 5.16 -4.46
CA GLU A 279 -20.97 6.17 -3.54
C GLU A 279 -19.50 6.46 -3.86
N CYS A 280 -19.23 6.85 -5.10
CA CYS A 280 -17.90 7.08 -5.64
C CYS A 280 -17.74 8.52 -6.18
N PRO A 281 -16.53 9.10 -6.19
CA PRO A 281 -16.30 10.38 -6.87
C PRO A 281 -16.41 10.21 -8.40
N GLN A 282 -16.76 11.28 -9.12
CA GLN A 282 -16.86 11.24 -10.59
C GLN A 282 -15.52 10.99 -11.31
N THR A 283 -14.41 11.09 -10.58
CA THR A 283 -13.04 10.91 -11.10
C THR A 283 -12.58 9.46 -11.14
N VAL A 284 -13.42 8.49 -10.76
CA VAL A 284 -13.13 7.06 -10.86
C VAL A 284 -14.25 6.36 -11.64
N SER A 285 -13.94 5.19 -12.20
CA SER A 285 -14.99 4.29 -12.68
C SER A 285 -15.50 3.45 -11.52
N CYS A 286 -16.81 3.41 -11.34
CA CYS A 286 -17.44 2.74 -10.20
C CYS A 286 -18.75 2.08 -10.63
N GLU A 287 -18.81 0.76 -10.56
CA GLU A 287 -19.97 -0.09 -10.91
C GLU A 287 -20.66 -0.60 -9.63
N TRP A 288 -21.99 -0.72 -9.68
CA TRP A 288 -22.74 -1.35 -8.60
C TRP A 288 -22.86 -2.86 -8.86
N ILE A 289 -22.21 -3.67 -8.01
CA ILE A 289 -22.30 -5.13 -8.02
C ILE A 289 -22.67 -5.57 -6.60
N PRO A 290 -23.96 -5.66 -6.24
CA PRO A 290 -24.37 -5.77 -4.85
C PRO A 290 -23.90 -7.08 -4.19
N ALA A 291 -23.46 -6.99 -2.94
CA ALA A 291 -23.52 -8.13 -2.03
C ALA A 291 -25.00 -8.38 -1.70
N PRO A 292 -25.53 -9.60 -1.88
CA PRO A 292 -26.92 -9.88 -1.60
C PRO A 292 -27.23 -9.75 -0.10
N TYR A 293 -28.47 -9.34 0.19
CA TYR A 293 -29.02 -9.38 1.54
C TYR A 293 -30.32 -10.17 1.49
N GLN A 294 -30.27 -11.42 1.93
CA GLN A 294 -31.36 -12.38 1.84
C GLN A 294 -31.24 -13.43 2.94
N GLU A 295 -32.38 -13.98 3.36
CA GLU A 295 -32.43 -15.12 4.29
C GLU A 295 -32.02 -16.42 3.57
N PHE A 296 -31.36 -17.32 4.30
CA PHE A 296 -31.04 -18.68 3.86
C PHE A 296 -30.93 -19.64 5.05
N GLY A 297 -31.09 -20.94 4.81
CA GLY A 297 -31.02 -21.95 5.86
C GLY A 297 -32.11 -21.79 6.93
N THR A 298 -31.77 -22.13 8.18
CA THR A 298 -32.62 -21.89 9.37
C THR A 298 -32.10 -20.67 10.13
N ASP A 299 -32.82 -19.55 10.00
CA ASP A 299 -32.59 -18.28 10.72
C ASP A 299 -31.23 -17.60 10.45
N ASP A 300 -30.62 -17.85 9.28
CA ASP A 300 -29.40 -17.16 8.83
C ASP A 300 -29.70 -16.20 7.67
N TYR A 301 -28.84 -15.20 7.49
CA TYR A 301 -29.05 -14.17 6.47
C TYR A 301 -27.77 -13.42 6.09
N GLY A 302 -27.77 -12.97 4.83
CA GLY A 302 -26.90 -11.96 4.23
C GLY A 302 -25.38 -12.11 4.43
N ASN A 303 -24.68 -11.17 3.80
CA ASN A 303 -23.22 -11.00 3.96
C ASN A 303 -22.84 -9.77 4.83
N HIS A 304 -23.83 -9.00 5.25
CA HIS A 304 -23.70 -7.71 5.92
C HIS A 304 -24.90 -7.48 6.83
N ASP A 305 -24.86 -6.47 7.69
CA ASP A 305 -26.01 -6.06 8.50
C ASP A 305 -26.57 -4.73 7.99
N LEU A 306 -27.90 -4.61 7.94
CA LEU A 306 -28.55 -3.33 7.62
C LEU A 306 -28.25 -2.31 8.72
N GLY A 307 -28.11 -1.04 8.35
CA GLY A 307 -27.90 0.06 9.28
C GLY A 307 -28.26 1.44 8.72
N GLN A 308 -28.02 2.47 9.52
CA GLN A 308 -28.35 3.86 9.21
C GLN A 308 -27.14 4.80 9.32
N ARG A 309 -25.92 4.28 9.12
CA ARG A 309 -24.69 5.07 9.22
C ARG A 309 -24.64 6.19 8.16
N PRO A 310 -24.07 7.38 8.47
CA PRO A 310 -23.50 7.77 9.75
C PRO A 310 -24.53 8.42 10.71
N LYS A 311 -25.85 8.25 10.49
CA LYS A 311 -26.87 8.83 11.39
C LYS A 311 -26.93 8.10 12.73
N SER A 312 -26.65 6.80 12.73
CA SER A 312 -26.57 5.95 13.92
C SER A 312 -25.15 6.00 14.52
N GLU A 313 -24.20 5.29 13.92
CA GLU A 313 -22.79 5.27 14.32
C GLU A 313 -21.93 6.15 13.40
N ARG A 314 -20.86 6.74 13.93
CA ARG A 314 -19.89 7.45 13.09
C ARG A 314 -19.06 6.44 12.29
N ILE A 315 -18.85 6.70 11.00
CA ILE A 315 -17.82 5.98 10.23
C ILE A 315 -16.47 6.63 10.56
N ARG A 316 -15.60 5.86 11.21
CA ARG A 316 -14.32 6.30 11.78
C ARG A 316 -13.14 5.83 10.96
N TYR A 317 -13.21 4.64 10.37
CA TYR A 317 -12.09 4.02 9.70
C TYR A 317 -12.37 3.71 8.22
N ILE A 318 -11.30 3.66 7.44
CA ILE A 318 -11.26 2.97 6.15
C ILE A 318 -10.22 1.86 6.29
N VAL A 319 -10.62 0.62 6.04
CA VAL A 319 -9.71 -0.54 6.12
C VAL A 319 -9.33 -0.96 4.71
N ILE A 320 -8.03 -0.97 4.44
CA ILE A 320 -7.40 -1.41 3.21
C ILE A 320 -7.08 -2.88 3.38
N HIS A 321 -7.56 -3.68 2.44
CA HIS A 321 -7.33 -5.12 2.34
C HIS A 321 -6.65 -5.45 1.03
N ASP A 322 -6.04 -6.61 0.97
CA ASP A 322 -5.88 -7.34 -0.28
C ASP A 322 -6.77 -8.58 -0.30
N THR A 323 -7.18 -8.97 -1.50
CA THR A 323 -8.24 -9.98 -1.66
C THR A 323 -7.82 -11.44 -1.46
N GLU A 324 -6.51 -11.71 -1.38
CA GLU A 324 -5.92 -13.05 -1.58
C GLU A 324 -6.52 -13.82 -2.79
N GLY A 325 -6.78 -13.10 -3.89
CA GLY A 325 -7.64 -13.59 -4.97
C GLY A 325 -7.62 -12.76 -6.26
N THR A 326 -8.24 -13.32 -7.30
CA THR A 326 -8.44 -12.63 -8.59
C THR A 326 -9.81 -11.99 -8.65
N TRP A 327 -9.97 -10.91 -9.42
CA TRP A 327 -11.21 -10.15 -9.55
C TRP A 327 -12.45 -11.02 -9.77
N ASP A 328 -12.42 -11.95 -10.74
CA ASP A 328 -13.61 -12.77 -11.03
C ASP A 328 -13.95 -13.71 -9.86
N GLY A 329 -12.92 -14.23 -9.16
CA GLY A 329 -13.09 -15.01 -7.95
C GLY A 329 -13.76 -14.19 -6.85
N VAL A 330 -13.18 -13.04 -6.53
CA VAL A 330 -13.61 -12.09 -5.49
C VAL A 330 -15.03 -11.60 -5.72
N ILE A 331 -15.41 -11.32 -6.98
CA ILE A 331 -16.80 -10.96 -7.34
C ILE A 331 -17.76 -12.12 -7.08
N ASN A 332 -17.36 -13.38 -7.32
CA ASN A 332 -18.20 -14.52 -6.95
C ASN A 332 -18.35 -14.65 -5.43
N LEU A 333 -17.28 -14.41 -4.65
CA LEU A 333 -17.32 -14.52 -3.19
C LEU A 333 -18.27 -13.48 -2.57
N VAL A 334 -18.19 -12.23 -3.01
CA VAL A 334 -19.05 -11.16 -2.45
C VAL A 334 -20.51 -11.30 -2.86
N GLN A 335 -20.79 -12.04 -3.94
CA GLN A 335 -22.15 -12.32 -4.40
C GLN A 335 -22.73 -13.63 -3.85
N ASP A 336 -21.94 -14.44 -3.15
CA ASP A 336 -22.43 -15.62 -2.45
C ASP A 336 -23.14 -15.17 -1.17
N PRO A 337 -24.48 -15.33 -1.04
CA PRO A 337 -25.21 -14.87 0.13
C PRO A 337 -24.74 -15.53 1.43
N THR A 338 -24.10 -16.69 1.37
CA THR A 338 -23.64 -17.44 2.54
C THR A 338 -22.24 -17.05 3.01
N TYR A 339 -21.62 -16.07 2.34
CA TYR A 339 -20.27 -15.60 2.63
C TYR A 339 -20.27 -14.21 3.27
N VAL A 340 -19.07 -13.65 3.42
CA VAL A 340 -18.83 -12.33 4.01
C VAL A 340 -18.88 -11.25 2.94
N SER A 341 -18.73 -9.97 3.32
CA SER A 341 -18.72 -8.86 2.36
C SER A 341 -17.83 -7.71 2.79
N TRP A 342 -17.62 -6.80 1.85
CA TRP A 342 -16.88 -5.55 1.98
C TRP A 342 -17.59 -4.47 1.16
N ASN A 343 -17.18 -3.21 1.30
CA ASN A 343 -17.87 -2.12 0.63
C ASN A 343 -17.44 -1.98 -0.84
N TYR A 344 -16.15 -2.16 -1.14
CA TYR A 344 -15.60 -1.94 -2.47
C TYR A 344 -14.54 -2.97 -2.85
N THR A 345 -14.53 -3.43 -4.10
CA THR A 345 -13.39 -4.13 -4.72
C THR A 345 -12.72 -3.22 -5.73
N LEU A 346 -11.39 -3.23 -5.78
CA LEU A 346 -10.57 -2.46 -6.71
C LEU A 346 -9.77 -3.41 -7.61
N ARG A 347 -9.94 -3.27 -8.92
CA ARG A 347 -9.27 -4.10 -9.93
C ARG A 347 -7.86 -3.58 -10.22
N SER A 348 -6.89 -4.46 -10.22
CA SER A 348 -5.48 -4.09 -10.37
C SER A 348 -5.15 -3.59 -11.78
N THR A 349 -5.67 -4.23 -12.84
CA THR A 349 -5.24 -3.95 -14.23
C THR A 349 -5.59 -2.55 -14.74
N ASP A 350 -6.66 -1.92 -14.23
CA ASP A 350 -7.20 -0.67 -14.77
C ASP A 350 -7.75 0.30 -13.72
N GLY A 351 -7.74 -0.07 -12.43
CA GLY A 351 -8.26 0.74 -11.34
C GLY A 351 -9.80 0.81 -11.30
N HIS A 352 -10.52 -0.10 -11.97
CA HIS A 352 -11.97 -0.20 -11.85
C HIS A 352 -12.40 -0.45 -10.40
N ILE A 353 -13.51 0.15 -9.97
CA ILE A 353 -14.08 -0.02 -8.65
C ILE A 353 -15.46 -0.67 -8.77
N ALA A 354 -15.72 -1.73 -8.03
CA ALA A 354 -17.06 -2.22 -7.79
C ALA A 354 -17.48 -1.88 -6.36
N GLN A 355 -18.68 -1.31 -6.17
CA GLN A 355 -19.28 -1.14 -4.85
C GLN A 355 -20.29 -2.27 -4.60
N HIS A 356 -20.21 -2.90 -3.42
CA HIS A 356 -21.02 -4.05 -3.04
C HIS A 356 -22.00 -3.74 -1.89
N VAL A 357 -21.54 -3.00 -0.88
CA VAL A 357 -22.34 -2.62 0.29
C VAL A 357 -22.34 -1.09 0.44
N LYS A 358 -23.51 -0.50 0.70
CA LYS A 358 -23.64 0.94 0.97
C LYS A 358 -23.02 1.26 2.31
N ALA A 359 -22.40 2.44 2.42
CA ALA A 359 -21.75 2.87 3.66
C ALA A 359 -22.72 2.98 4.86
N LYS A 360 -24.04 3.09 4.60
CA LYS A 360 -25.06 3.06 5.67
C LYS A 360 -25.14 1.71 6.39
N ASP A 361 -24.87 0.63 5.66
CA ASP A 361 -24.96 -0.77 6.11
C ASP A 361 -23.56 -1.28 6.51
N VAL A 362 -23.48 -2.30 7.35
CA VAL A 362 -22.24 -2.80 7.97
C VAL A 362 -21.76 -4.06 7.26
N ALA A 363 -20.74 -3.92 6.43
CA ALA A 363 -20.07 -5.07 5.79
C ALA A 363 -19.22 -5.86 6.81
N TRP A 364 -19.01 -7.15 6.53
CA TRP A 364 -18.28 -8.08 7.40
C TRP A 364 -16.86 -8.35 6.88
N HIS A 365 -15.95 -7.39 7.05
CA HIS A 365 -14.62 -7.46 6.41
C HIS A 365 -13.44 -7.47 7.39
N ALA A 366 -13.62 -7.05 8.65
CA ALA A 366 -12.51 -6.76 9.55
C ALA A 366 -12.25 -7.82 10.63
N GLY A 367 -13.09 -8.84 10.81
CA GLY A 367 -12.97 -9.80 11.93
C GLY A 367 -13.21 -9.19 13.32
N ASN A 368 -13.57 -7.91 13.38
CA ASN A 368 -13.84 -7.19 14.62
C ASN A 368 -15.10 -6.34 14.46
N TRP A 369 -16.17 -6.72 15.16
CA TRP A 369 -17.48 -6.09 15.01
C TRP A 369 -17.48 -4.60 15.34
N TYR A 370 -16.66 -4.16 16.31
CA TYR A 370 -16.49 -2.76 16.64
C TYR A 370 -15.95 -1.95 15.45
N VAL A 371 -14.97 -2.52 14.75
CA VAL A 371 -14.36 -1.91 13.57
C VAL A 371 -15.29 -2.03 12.37
N ASN A 372 -15.88 -3.19 12.09
CA ASN A 372 -16.88 -3.37 11.01
C ASN A 372 -18.00 -2.32 11.11
N ALA A 373 -18.62 -2.20 12.29
CA ALA A 373 -19.72 -1.26 12.53
C ALA A 373 -19.32 0.20 12.34
N THR A 374 -18.04 0.54 12.40
CA THR A 374 -17.54 1.92 12.29
C THR A 374 -16.58 2.13 11.12
N SER A 375 -16.52 1.22 10.15
CA SER A 375 -15.60 1.34 9.01
C SER A 375 -16.21 1.06 7.65
N ILE A 376 -15.41 1.33 6.63
CA ILE A 376 -15.62 0.98 5.22
C ILE A 376 -14.43 0.11 4.77
N GLY A 377 -14.70 -1.08 4.26
CA GLY A 377 -13.68 -2.01 3.74
C GLY A 377 -13.45 -1.87 2.24
N LEU A 378 -12.18 -1.76 1.83
CA LEU A 378 -11.72 -1.69 0.44
C LEU A 378 -10.79 -2.87 0.14
N GLU A 379 -11.26 -3.79 -0.68
CA GLU A 379 -10.53 -4.96 -1.18
C GLU A 379 -9.73 -4.61 -2.43
N HIS A 380 -8.40 -4.74 -2.37
CA HIS A 380 -7.53 -4.52 -3.53
C HIS A 380 -7.19 -5.87 -4.15
N GLU A 381 -7.49 -6.04 -5.43
CA GLU A 381 -7.20 -7.29 -6.15
C GLU A 381 -5.70 -7.61 -6.04
N GLY A 382 -5.41 -8.68 -5.32
CA GLY A 382 -4.07 -9.21 -5.12
C GLY A 382 -3.91 -10.24 -4.04
N PHE A 383 -2.65 -10.49 -3.67
CA PHE A 383 -2.19 -11.50 -2.73
C PHE A 383 -1.06 -10.94 -1.87
N LEU A 384 -1.17 -11.04 -0.54
CA LEU A 384 -0.18 -10.59 0.45
C LEU A 384 1.16 -11.31 0.29
N ALA A 385 1.10 -12.65 0.24
CA ALA A 385 2.26 -13.53 0.44
C ALA A 385 2.94 -13.96 -0.86
N ALA A 386 2.39 -13.62 -2.03
CA ALA A 386 3.12 -13.83 -3.28
C ALA A 386 4.36 -12.90 -3.27
N PRO A 387 5.60 -13.45 -3.19
CA PRO A 387 6.82 -12.75 -2.72
C PRO A 387 7.25 -11.52 -3.51
N ASP A 388 6.57 -11.28 -4.62
CA ASP A 388 6.92 -10.34 -5.66
C ASP A 388 5.73 -9.46 -6.07
N ALA A 389 4.62 -9.55 -5.33
CA ALA A 389 3.35 -8.98 -5.72
C ALA A 389 3.34 -7.48 -5.44
N TRP A 390 3.66 -6.72 -6.48
CA TRP A 390 3.50 -5.29 -6.50
C TRP A 390 2.11 -4.91 -7.04
N TYR A 391 1.61 -3.76 -6.59
CA TYR A 391 0.31 -3.21 -6.97
C TYR A 391 0.47 -2.13 -8.04
N THR A 392 -0.43 -2.11 -9.02
CA THR A 392 -0.33 -1.16 -10.14
C THR A 392 -0.58 0.28 -9.69
N GLU A 393 0.01 1.23 -10.43
CA GLU A 393 -0.23 2.65 -10.21
C GLU A 393 -1.69 3.04 -10.49
N ALA A 394 -2.34 2.39 -11.46
CA ALA A 394 -3.76 2.58 -11.78
C ALA A 394 -4.66 2.27 -10.57
N MET A 395 -4.39 1.18 -9.86
CA MET A 395 -5.15 0.82 -8.67
C MET A 395 -4.87 1.77 -7.50
N TYR A 396 -3.59 2.08 -7.21
CA TYR A 396 -3.24 3.04 -6.17
C TYR A 396 -3.92 4.40 -6.36
N ARG A 397 -3.92 4.94 -7.60
CA ARG A 397 -4.54 6.23 -7.91
C ARG A 397 -6.06 6.21 -7.75
N SER A 398 -6.72 5.15 -8.22
CA SER A 398 -8.17 5.00 -8.10
C SER A 398 -8.60 4.83 -6.64
N SER A 399 -7.86 3.99 -5.90
CA SER A 399 -8.01 3.82 -4.46
C SER A 399 -7.84 5.14 -3.70
N ALA A 400 -6.75 5.88 -3.95
CA ALA A 400 -6.49 7.14 -3.27
C ALA A 400 -7.59 8.19 -3.53
N ARG A 401 -8.14 8.24 -4.76
CA ARG A 401 -9.28 9.13 -5.05
C ARG A 401 -10.55 8.71 -4.32
N LEU A 402 -10.86 7.42 -4.25
CA LEU A 402 -11.99 6.90 -3.49
C LEU A 402 -11.84 7.20 -2.00
N VAL A 403 -10.68 6.89 -1.41
CA VAL A 403 -10.40 7.13 0.01
C VAL A 403 -10.47 8.62 0.35
N LYS A 404 -9.90 9.52 -0.47
CA LYS A 404 -10.05 10.97 -0.26
C LYS A 404 -11.51 11.42 -0.27
N TYR A 405 -12.32 10.88 -1.19
CA TYR A 405 -13.74 11.18 -1.27
C TYR A 405 -14.51 10.70 -0.04
N LEU A 406 -14.30 9.44 0.36
CA LEU A 406 -14.95 8.85 1.54
C LEU A 406 -14.51 9.55 2.83
N ALA A 407 -13.22 9.84 2.97
CA ALA A 407 -12.67 10.56 4.10
C ALA A 407 -13.26 11.97 4.23
N ALA A 408 -13.37 12.71 3.12
CA ALA A 408 -14.02 14.01 3.11
C ALA A 408 -15.53 13.91 3.42
N LYS A 409 -16.22 12.89 2.89
CA LYS A 409 -17.66 12.69 3.09
C LYS A 409 -18.00 12.37 4.55
N TYR A 410 -17.17 11.58 5.23
CA TYR A 410 -17.43 11.08 6.58
C TYR A 410 -16.58 11.74 7.68
N GLY A 411 -15.68 12.66 7.32
CA GLY A 411 -14.83 13.37 8.28
C GLY A 411 -13.73 12.47 8.88
N ILE A 412 -13.24 11.50 8.10
CA ILE A 412 -12.20 10.55 8.52
C ILE A 412 -10.82 11.19 8.33
N PRO A 413 -9.97 11.28 9.38
CA PRO A 413 -8.60 11.73 9.22
C PRO A 413 -7.81 10.85 8.25
N LEU A 414 -6.93 11.48 7.47
CA LEU A 414 -5.99 10.77 6.59
C LEU A 414 -4.66 10.60 7.33
N ASP A 415 -4.62 9.60 8.21
CA ASP A 415 -3.44 9.14 8.97
C ASP A 415 -3.53 7.61 9.19
N ARG A 416 -2.49 7.01 9.80
CA ARG A 416 -2.43 5.56 10.06
C ARG A 416 -3.15 5.10 11.34
N GLN A 417 -3.90 5.99 12.01
CA GLN A 417 -4.87 5.61 13.06
C GLN A 417 -6.29 5.42 12.48
N HIS A 418 -6.55 6.00 11.31
CA HIS A 418 -7.89 6.01 10.71
C HIS A 418 -7.98 5.33 9.33
N ILE A 419 -6.92 5.43 8.55
CA ILE A 419 -6.73 4.59 7.36
C ILE A 419 -5.90 3.41 7.84
N LEU A 420 -6.54 2.25 7.96
CA LEU A 420 -6.00 1.04 8.55
C LEU A 420 -5.67 0.02 7.44
N GLY A 421 -4.65 -0.81 7.64
CA GLY A 421 -4.58 -2.11 6.97
C GLY A 421 -5.33 -3.14 7.82
N HIS A 422 -5.77 -4.27 7.27
CA HIS A 422 -6.42 -5.32 8.09
C HIS A 422 -5.46 -5.85 9.17
N ASP A 423 -4.17 -5.94 8.84
CA ASP A 423 -3.06 -6.20 9.76
C ASP A 423 -2.96 -5.24 10.95
N THR A 424 -3.53 -4.03 10.84
CA THR A 424 -3.59 -3.05 11.93
C THR A 424 -4.88 -3.12 12.78
N VAL A 425 -5.86 -3.92 12.38
CA VAL A 425 -7.11 -4.12 13.14
C VAL A 425 -6.88 -5.06 14.33
N PRO A 426 -7.22 -4.72 15.58
CA PRO A 426 -7.03 -5.62 16.71
C PRO A 426 -8.03 -6.77 16.74
N GLY A 427 -7.60 -7.89 17.31
CA GLY A 427 -8.47 -9.01 17.61
C GLY A 427 -9.49 -8.60 18.69
N PRO A 428 -10.78 -8.94 18.54
CA PRO A 428 -11.80 -8.49 19.47
C PRO A 428 -11.67 -9.07 20.90
N THR A 429 -11.02 -10.23 21.04
CA THR A 429 -10.74 -10.90 22.33
C THR A 429 -9.39 -11.63 22.30
N THR A 430 -8.92 -12.11 23.45
CA THR A 430 -7.65 -12.86 23.53
C THR A 430 -7.59 -14.08 22.61
N SER A 431 -8.68 -14.84 22.49
CA SER A 431 -8.69 -16.09 21.71
C SER A 431 -8.69 -15.86 20.20
N THR A 432 -9.03 -14.66 19.74
CA THR A 432 -9.05 -14.33 18.30
C THR A 432 -7.71 -13.77 17.81
N ILE A 433 -6.78 -13.44 18.72
CA ILE A 433 -5.48 -12.87 18.34
C ILE A 433 -4.69 -13.75 17.35
N PRO A 434 -4.58 -15.09 17.54
CA PRO A 434 -3.82 -15.92 16.61
C PRO A 434 -4.43 -16.01 15.20
N GLY A 435 -5.73 -15.74 15.04
CA GLY A 435 -6.44 -15.83 13.77
C GLY A 435 -6.55 -14.50 13.01
N MET A 436 -5.95 -13.43 13.54
CA MET A 436 -6.04 -12.12 12.90
C MET A 436 -5.29 -12.09 11.56
N HIS A 437 -5.88 -11.34 10.63
CA HIS A 437 -5.35 -11.05 9.32
C HIS A 437 -4.04 -10.23 9.31
N THR A 438 -3.33 -10.33 8.19
CA THR A 438 -1.97 -9.81 7.95
C THR A 438 -1.85 -9.01 6.65
N ASP A 439 -2.94 -8.85 5.89
CA ASP A 439 -3.05 -8.03 4.69
C ASP A 439 -3.23 -6.52 5.02
N PRO A 440 -2.81 -5.60 4.13
CA PRO A 440 -2.17 -5.83 2.83
C PRO A 440 -0.65 -6.11 2.95
N GLY A 441 -0.15 -6.12 4.19
CA GLY A 441 1.19 -6.45 4.63
C GLY A 441 2.36 -5.72 3.97
N PRO A 442 3.57 -6.31 3.99
CA PRO A 442 4.81 -5.54 3.93
C PRO A 442 5.08 -4.86 2.59
N TYR A 443 4.40 -5.31 1.53
CA TYR A 443 4.64 -4.86 0.16
C TYR A 443 3.66 -3.78 -0.30
N TRP A 444 2.64 -3.44 0.48
CA TRP A 444 1.81 -2.27 0.21
C TRP A 444 2.57 -0.98 0.53
N ASP A 445 2.86 -0.16 -0.48
CA ASP A 445 3.64 1.08 -0.33
C ASP A 445 2.77 2.21 0.27
N TRP A 446 2.57 2.17 1.59
CA TRP A 446 1.86 3.22 2.32
C TRP A 446 2.46 4.60 2.10
N ARG A 447 3.76 4.71 1.86
CA ARG A 447 4.41 6.01 1.62
C ARG A 447 3.88 6.62 0.34
N HIS A 448 3.94 5.86 -0.75
CA HIS A 448 3.41 6.27 -2.05
C HIS A 448 1.89 6.48 -2.00
N TYR A 449 1.17 5.59 -1.32
CA TYR A 449 -0.27 5.74 -1.16
C TYR A 449 -0.64 7.07 -0.48
N PHE A 450 0.06 7.45 0.59
CA PHE A 450 -0.15 8.73 1.28
C PHE A 450 0.33 9.95 0.49
N GLU A 451 1.32 9.80 -0.41
CA GLU A 451 1.66 10.83 -1.41
C GLU A 451 0.47 11.07 -2.36
N LEU A 452 -0.17 10.02 -2.87
CA LEU A 452 -1.37 10.11 -3.72
C LEU A 452 -2.60 10.65 -2.96
N LEU A 453 -2.73 10.32 -1.67
CA LEU A 453 -3.76 10.89 -0.79
C LEU A 453 -3.56 12.42 -0.59
N GLY A 454 -2.36 12.95 -0.89
CA GLY A 454 -1.99 14.34 -0.64
C GLY A 454 -1.65 14.61 0.83
N ARG A 455 -1.22 13.57 1.56
CA ARG A 455 -0.83 13.62 2.98
C ARG A 455 0.48 12.88 3.22
N PRO A 456 1.57 13.23 2.50
CA PRO A 456 2.85 12.55 2.65
C PRO A 456 3.39 12.66 4.08
N PHE A 457 4.00 11.58 4.58
CA PHE A 457 4.57 11.56 5.93
C PHE A 457 5.83 12.43 6.02
N GLY A 458 5.80 13.41 6.91
CA GLY A 458 6.89 14.35 7.19
C GLY A 458 7.23 14.42 8.68
N PRO A 459 8.41 14.97 9.04
CA PRO A 459 8.68 15.28 10.44
C PRO A 459 7.69 16.33 10.95
N THR A 460 7.08 16.08 12.11
CA THR A 460 6.20 17.05 12.80
C THR A 460 6.87 17.64 14.04
N ALA A 461 8.11 17.23 14.33
CA ALA A 461 8.91 17.75 15.43
C ALA A 461 10.40 17.83 15.08
N GLY A 462 11.15 18.62 15.86
CA GLY A 462 12.61 18.64 15.81
C GLY A 462 13.24 17.38 16.41
N LYS A 463 14.57 17.39 16.58
CA LYS A 463 15.36 16.26 17.12
C LYS A 463 14.94 15.74 18.51
N ASN A 464 14.21 16.55 19.26
CA ASN A 464 13.70 16.21 20.60
C ASN A 464 12.24 15.74 20.57
N GLY A 465 11.69 15.40 19.39
CA GLY A 465 10.35 14.83 19.27
C GLY A 465 10.18 13.60 20.17
N GLY A 466 9.09 13.60 20.93
CA GLY A 466 8.72 12.50 21.82
C GLY A 466 8.12 11.30 21.09
N LEU A 467 7.76 11.46 19.82
CA LEU A 467 7.30 10.40 18.94
C LEU A 467 8.25 10.23 17.75
N VAL A 468 8.10 9.11 17.06
CA VAL A 468 8.60 8.90 15.70
C VAL A 468 7.48 8.38 14.81
N THR A 469 7.46 8.83 13.55
CA THR A 469 6.69 8.21 12.47
C THR A 469 7.63 7.28 11.69
N ILE A 470 7.27 6.00 11.60
CA ILE A 470 8.00 5.04 10.76
C ILE A 470 7.87 5.50 9.31
N ARG A 471 8.99 5.58 8.59
CA ARG A 471 9.05 6.10 7.23
C ARG A 471 10.36 5.70 6.53
N PRO A 472 10.60 4.39 6.31
CA PRO A 472 11.69 3.94 5.45
C PRO A 472 11.58 4.51 4.03
N ASP A 473 12.72 4.46 3.32
CA ASP A 473 12.70 4.51 1.86
C ASP A 473 12.27 3.12 1.35
N TYR A 474 11.11 3.03 0.69
CA TYR A 474 10.51 1.75 0.34
C TYR A 474 11.44 0.87 -0.52
N ALA A 475 12.03 1.45 -1.57
CA ALA A 475 12.88 0.69 -2.51
C ALA A 475 14.21 0.22 -1.87
N ALA A 476 14.78 1.03 -0.98
CA ALA A 476 16.04 0.73 -0.32
C ALA A 476 15.88 -0.06 1.00
N ASN A 477 14.68 -0.14 1.56
CA ASN A 477 14.37 -0.94 2.76
C ASN A 477 13.90 -2.34 2.37
N ARG A 478 14.80 -3.32 2.52
CA ARG A 478 14.58 -4.71 2.09
C ARG A 478 14.88 -5.70 3.23
N PRO A 479 14.09 -5.72 4.31
CA PRO A 479 14.27 -6.69 5.37
C PRO A 479 13.99 -8.11 4.85
N ASP A 480 14.67 -9.10 5.44
CA ASP A 480 14.45 -10.50 5.09
C ASP A 480 13.08 -10.98 5.60
N TYR A 481 12.36 -11.71 4.74
CA TYR A 481 11.14 -12.42 5.07
C TYR A 481 11.25 -13.90 4.68
N THR A 482 10.44 -14.75 5.30
CA THR A 482 10.26 -16.14 4.92
C THR A 482 8.78 -16.47 4.68
N GLY A 483 8.47 -17.59 4.05
CA GLY A 483 7.10 -18.12 4.00
C GLY A 483 6.20 -17.52 2.91
N CYS A 484 6.76 -16.79 1.95
CA CYS A 484 5.98 -16.20 0.85
C CYS A 484 5.46 -17.26 -0.14
N GLU A 485 6.35 -18.06 -0.74
CA GLU A 485 5.97 -19.17 -1.63
C GLU A 485 5.94 -20.52 -0.91
N THR A 486 6.86 -20.74 0.02
CA THR A 486 7.01 -22.01 0.71
C THR A 486 7.32 -21.73 2.17
N PRO A 487 6.59 -22.35 3.13
CA PRO A 487 6.82 -22.13 4.56
C PRO A 487 8.30 -22.27 4.95
N GLY A 488 8.80 -21.27 5.67
CA GLY A 488 10.18 -21.22 6.16
C GLY A 488 11.27 -20.97 5.11
N GLN A 489 10.94 -20.88 3.81
CA GLN A 489 11.91 -20.51 2.79
C GLN A 489 12.03 -18.98 2.66
N PRO A 490 13.23 -18.43 2.36
CA PRO A 490 13.40 -17.00 2.13
C PRO A 490 12.52 -16.49 0.99
N CYS A 491 11.90 -15.33 1.21
CA CYS A 491 11.22 -14.57 0.16
C CYS A 491 12.25 -13.90 -0.75
N ALA A 492 11.84 -13.54 -1.97
CA ALA A 492 12.64 -12.67 -2.81
C ALA A 492 12.85 -11.31 -2.14
N ALA A 493 14.02 -10.70 -2.35
CA ALA A 493 14.33 -9.39 -1.76
C ALA A 493 13.50 -8.29 -2.44
N HIS A 494 12.54 -7.73 -1.71
CA HIS A 494 11.62 -6.70 -2.19
C HIS A 494 11.65 -5.46 -1.30
N GLY A 495 11.24 -4.31 -1.86
CA GLY A 495 11.02 -3.10 -1.06
C GLY A 495 9.90 -3.33 -0.04
N SER A 496 10.07 -2.83 1.17
CA SER A 496 9.11 -3.03 2.25
C SER A 496 8.74 -1.71 2.93
N ASN A 497 7.49 -1.62 3.34
CA ASN A 497 6.97 -0.53 4.15
C ASN A 497 7.31 -0.67 5.65
N GLU A 498 7.95 -1.77 6.07
CA GLU A 498 8.13 -2.16 7.47
C GLU A 498 9.59 -2.16 7.92
N VAL A 499 9.80 -1.91 9.22
CA VAL A 499 11.09 -2.11 9.91
C VAL A 499 10.99 -3.23 10.93
N ARG A 500 12.08 -3.98 11.09
CA ARG A 500 12.17 -5.07 12.08
C ARG A 500 12.46 -4.55 13.49
N LEU A 501 11.81 -5.16 14.47
CA LEU A 501 11.91 -4.81 15.88
C LEU A 501 12.67 -5.87 16.69
N TYR A 502 13.68 -5.43 17.43
CA TYR A 502 14.60 -6.25 18.21
C TYR A 502 14.51 -5.92 19.71
N ALA A 503 14.82 -6.92 20.55
CA ALA A 503 14.84 -6.76 22.01
C ALA A 503 15.99 -5.86 22.50
N GLN A 504 17.06 -5.71 21.70
CA GLN A 504 18.25 -4.89 21.98
C GLN A 504 18.66 -4.13 20.70
N PRO A 505 19.49 -3.08 20.78
CA PRO A 505 19.98 -2.34 19.62
C PRO A 505 21.07 -3.11 18.87
N ASP A 506 20.74 -4.32 18.41
CA ASP A 506 21.60 -5.27 17.71
C ASP A 506 20.72 -6.19 16.83
N THR A 507 21.07 -6.34 15.54
CA THR A 507 20.32 -7.19 14.61
C THR A 507 20.47 -8.69 14.87
N SER A 508 21.43 -9.09 15.70
CA SER A 508 21.56 -10.47 16.19
C SER A 508 20.76 -10.74 17.46
N ALA A 509 20.18 -9.70 18.07
CA ALA A 509 19.31 -9.87 19.22
C ALA A 509 17.99 -10.55 18.83
N PRO A 510 17.32 -11.22 19.78
CA PRO A 510 15.99 -11.77 19.53
C PRO A 510 15.00 -10.70 19.06
N LEU A 511 14.07 -11.11 18.20
CA LEU A 511 12.90 -10.32 17.82
C LEU A 511 11.97 -10.09 19.03
N ILE A 512 11.16 -9.04 18.98
CA ILE A 512 10.20 -8.70 20.04
C ILE A 512 9.05 -9.71 20.09
N LYS A 513 8.83 -10.31 21.26
CA LYS A 513 7.76 -11.28 21.44
C LYS A 513 6.38 -10.64 21.43
N ASP A 514 5.42 -11.33 20.84
CA ASP A 514 4.00 -11.05 20.97
C ASP A 514 3.31 -12.18 21.75
N ILE A 515 2.98 -11.90 23.01
CA ILE A 515 2.36 -12.86 23.93
C ILE A 515 0.92 -13.23 23.55
N GLY A 516 0.27 -12.43 22.72
CA GLY A 516 -1.06 -12.75 22.22
C GLY A 516 -0.98 -13.67 21.01
N LEU A 517 -0.08 -13.38 20.06
CA LEU A 517 0.11 -14.20 18.86
C LEU A 517 0.76 -15.55 19.19
N ARG A 518 1.65 -15.56 20.18
CA ARG A 518 2.38 -16.75 20.65
C ARG A 518 2.15 -16.96 22.15
N PRO A 519 0.94 -17.40 22.55
CA PRO A 519 0.58 -17.57 23.96
C PRO A 519 1.36 -18.70 24.66
N ASP A 520 1.99 -19.59 23.89
CA ASP A 520 2.92 -20.63 24.35
C ASP A 520 4.31 -20.07 24.72
N GLY A 521 4.56 -18.79 24.46
CA GLY A 521 5.84 -18.12 24.70
C GLY A 521 6.87 -18.31 23.59
N GLY A 522 6.47 -18.86 22.44
CA GLY A 522 7.30 -19.03 21.26
C GLY A 522 7.93 -17.73 20.78
N ASP A 523 9.07 -17.85 20.11
CA ASP A 523 9.77 -16.69 19.54
C ASP A 523 9.06 -16.19 18.28
N SER A 524 9.04 -14.87 18.10
CA SER A 524 8.63 -14.24 16.84
C SER A 524 9.60 -14.60 15.72
N THR A 525 9.07 -14.77 14.51
CA THR A 525 9.82 -15.22 13.34
C THR A 525 9.94 -14.11 12.29
N THR A 526 10.68 -14.40 11.22
CA THR A 526 10.74 -13.58 10.01
C THR A 526 9.67 -13.96 8.99
N ASP A 527 8.72 -14.82 9.35
CA ASP A 527 7.64 -15.21 8.45
C ASP A 527 6.84 -13.98 8.03
N VAL A 528 6.44 -13.91 6.75
CA VAL A 528 5.71 -12.78 6.18
C VAL A 528 4.35 -12.58 6.87
N ASN A 529 3.80 -13.63 7.47
CA ASN A 529 2.56 -13.57 8.25
C ASN A 529 2.78 -13.39 9.76
N ASP A 530 4.03 -13.31 10.24
CA ASP A 530 4.32 -12.97 11.64
C ASP A 530 4.47 -11.44 11.83
N VAL A 531 3.37 -10.79 12.21
CA VAL A 531 3.31 -9.35 12.49
C VAL A 531 3.94 -8.92 13.82
N ALA A 532 4.36 -9.85 14.68
CA ALA A 532 4.72 -9.55 16.07
C ALA A 532 5.83 -8.51 16.20
N SER A 533 6.81 -8.53 15.29
CA SER A 533 8.07 -7.81 15.41
C SER A 533 8.32 -6.80 14.30
N ARG A 534 7.28 -6.11 13.84
CA ARG A 534 7.39 -5.14 12.75
C ARG A 534 6.57 -3.87 12.98
N ALA A 535 7.10 -2.74 12.53
CA ALA A 535 6.43 -1.45 12.57
C ALA A 535 6.38 -0.86 11.17
N GLU A 536 5.22 -0.32 10.79
CA GLU A 536 4.88 -0.03 9.41
C GLU A 536 4.88 1.47 9.11
N THR A 537 5.20 1.82 7.86
CA THR A 537 5.22 3.20 7.36
C THR A 537 3.95 3.98 7.72
N GLY A 538 4.16 5.16 8.29
CA GLY A 538 3.12 6.09 8.72
C GLY A 538 2.64 5.88 10.15
N GLN A 539 2.85 4.69 10.74
CA GLN A 539 2.52 4.45 12.15
C GLN A 539 3.41 5.31 13.05
N GLN A 540 2.84 5.74 14.18
CA GLN A 540 3.51 6.60 15.14
C GLN A 540 3.71 5.90 16.48
N TYR A 541 4.91 6.04 17.03
CA TYR A 541 5.29 5.41 18.30
C TYR A 541 5.98 6.40 19.24
N ALA A 542 5.73 6.26 20.54
CA ALA A 542 6.44 7.02 21.56
C ALA A 542 7.87 6.50 21.72
N VAL A 543 8.84 7.43 21.76
CA VAL A 543 10.26 7.10 21.87
C VAL A 543 10.59 6.66 23.30
N ALA A 544 11.15 5.46 23.43
CA ALA A 544 11.61 4.87 24.69
C ALA A 544 13.14 4.97 24.89
N GLY A 545 13.87 5.45 23.87
CA GLY A 545 15.33 5.63 23.92
C GLY A 545 15.97 5.78 22.54
N ARG A 546 17.25 6.15 22.51
CA ARG A 546 18.07 6.20 21.29
C ARG A 546 19.49 5.74 21.64
N GLN A 547 20.14 5.00 20.75
CA GLN A 547 21.51 4.53 20.92
C GLN A 547 22.20 4.38 19.56
N GLY A 548 23.12 5.29 19.23
CA GLY A 548 23.76 5.30 17.92
C GLY A 548 22.73 5.38 16.79
N ASP A 549 22.82 4.44 15.84
CA ASP A 549 21.88 4.30 14.72
C ASP A 549 20.57 3.58 15.11
N TRP A 550 20.27 3.41 16.40
CA TRP A 550 19.07 2.71 16.88
C TRP A 550 18.10 3.62 17.60
N THR A 551 16.82 3.44 17.33
CA THR A 551 15.72 4.09 18.06
C THR A 551 14.90 3.02 18.78
N ALA A 552 14.60 3.26 20.06
CA ALA A 552 13.69 2.43 20.82
C ALA A 552 12.30 3.08 20.91
N ILE A 553 11.26 2.25 20.85
CA ILE A 553 9.85 2.63 20.99
C ILE A 553 9.15 1.77 22.04
N TRP A 554 8.07 2.29 22.60
CA TRP A 554 7.13 1.47 23.37
C TRP A 554 6.24 0.67 22.43
N TYR A 555 6.24 -0.66 22.58
CA TYR A 555 5.61 -1.60 21.65
C TYR A 555 5.17 -2.86 22.41
N LEU A 556 3.88 -3.22 22.37
CA LEU A 556 3.30 -4.39 23.07
C LEU A 556 3.71 -4.53 24.55
N GLY A 557 3.72 -3.44 25.32
CA GLY A 557 4.13 -3.47 26.73
C GLY A 557 5.64 -3.60 26.94
N GLN A 558 6.45 -3.50 25.87
CA GLN A 558 7.89 -3.75 25.87
C GLN A 558 8.65 -2.58 25.23
N LYS A 559 9.96 -2.54 25.45
CA LYS A 559 10.86 -1.64 24.73
C LYS A 559 11.41 -2.37 23.50
N ALA A 560 11.09 -1.85 22.31
CA ALA A 560 11.48 -2.44 21.02
C ALA A 560 12.45 -1.52 20.28
N TRP A 561 13.50 -2.09 19.68
CA TRP A 561 14.54 -1.34 18.97
C TRP A 561 14.47 -1.59 17.46
N PHE A 562 14.62 -0.54 16.67
CA PHE A 562 14.79 -0.63 15.22
C PHE A 562 15.96 0.21 14.76
N GLN A 563 16.56 -0.20 13.64
CA GLN A 563 17.62 0.57 12.99
C GLN A 563 17.03 1.81 12.35
N ASN A 564 17.59 2.98 12.69
CA ASN A 564 17.26 4.29 12.16
C ASN A 564 18.54 5.11 11.90
N PRO A 565 19.42 4.65 10.97
CA PRO A 565 20.70 5.27 10.73
C PRO A 565 20.56 6.65 10.08
N ALA A 566 21.41 7.60 10.46
CA ALA A 566 21.31 8.98 9.96
C ALA A 566 21.48 9.10 8.42
N ARG A 567 22.17 8.15 7.78
CA ARG A 567 22.38 8.11 6.33
C ARG A 567 21.20 7.54 5.54
N GLN A 568 20.38 6.71 6.19
CA GLN A 568 19.20 6.07 5.60
C GLN A 568 18.10 5.98 6.67
N PRO A 569 17.51 7.13 7.06
CA PRO A 569 16.57 7.16 8.16
C PRO A 569 15.34 6.33 7.83
N THR A 570 14.95 5.49 8.77
CA THR A 570 13.76 4.63 8.68
C THR A 570 12.58 5.22 9.46
N ALA A 571 12.80 6.31 10.18
CA ALA A 571 11.75 7.07 10.85
C ALA A 571 12.08 8.56 10.92
N VAL A 572 11.04 9.38 11.08
CA VAL A 572 11.17 10.82 11.33
C VAL A 572 10.59 11.22 12.67
N ASN A 573 11.17 12.26 13.28
CA ASN A 573 10.69 12.76 14.56
C ASN A 573 9.30 13.38 14.42
N ALA A 574 8.45 13.07 15.40
CA ALA A 574 7.09 13.55 15.47
C ALA A 574 6.74 14.03 16.89
N ALA A 575 5.64 14.74 17.00
CA ALA A 575 5.00 15.10 18.25
C ALA A 575 3.49 14.86 18.14
N GLY A 576 2.88 14.57 19.29
CA GLY A 576 1.45 14.29 19.39
C GLY A 576 1.05 14.10 20.84
N LEU A 577 -0.15 13.56 21.05
CA LEU A 577 -0.63 13.19 22.37
C LEU A 577 -0.29 11.73 22.67
N VAL A 578 0.03 11.46 23.92
CA VAL A 578 0.24 10.11 24.44
C VAL A 578 -0.59 9.88 25.68
N VAL A 579 -0.91 8.62 25.93
CA VAL A 579 -1.44 8.17 27.22
C VAL A 579 -0.38 7.43 28.02
N THR A 580 -0.45 7.56 29.34
CA THR A 580 0.35 6.82 30.32
C THR A 580 -0.53 6.44 31.51
N PRO A 581 -0.26 5.34 32.24
CA PRO A 581 -1.06 4.95 33.41
C PRO A 581 -1.15 6.10 34.43
N LYS A 582 -2.30 6.22 35.10
CA LYS A 582 -2.43 7.14 36.24
C LYS A 582 -1.48 6.73 37.38
N ALA A 583 -1.07 7.72 38.17
CA ALA A 583 -0.21 7.49 39.32
C ALA A 583 -0.84 6.46 40.29
N GLY A 584 -0.04 5.51 40.76
CA GLY A 584 -0.49 4.42 41.64
C GLY A 584 -0.99 3.16 40.91
N LEU A 585 -1.05 3.16 39.57
CA LEU A 585 -1.34 1.97 38.77
C LEU A 585 -0.06 1.38 38.20
N ASP A 586 0.23 0.12 38.51
CA ASP A 586 1.38 -0.60 37.94
C ASP A 586 1.15 -0.98 36.47
N SER A 587 -0.11 -1.19 36.09
CA SER A 587 -0.50 -1.52 34.72
C SER A 587 -1.96 -1.17 34.43
N VAL A 588 -2.27 -0.92 33.15
CA VAL A 588 -3.64 -0.70 32.65
C VAL A 588 -4.00 -1.78 31.63
N PRO A 589 -5.21 -2.36 31.69
CA PRO A 589 -5.67 -3.32 30.70
C PRO A 589 -5.82 -2.69 29.30
N VAL A 590 -5.51 -3.47 28.28
CA VAL A 590 -5.68 -3.10 26.86
C VAL A 590 -6.84 -3.90 26.27
N TYR A 591 -7.65 -3.29 25.43
CA TYR A 591 -8.86 -3.88 24.85
C TYR A 591 -8.80 -3.85 23.32
N GLY A 592 -9.32 -4.90 22.68
CA GLY A 592 -9.47 -4.94 21.20
C GLY A 592 -10.76 -4.28 20.71
N ARG A 593 -11.65 -3.89 21.63
CA ARG A 593 -12.93 -3.22 21.36
C ARG A 593 -13.22 -2.22 22.48
N ALA A 594 -13.74 -1.05 22.12
CA ALA A 594 -14.27 -0.08 23.07
C ALA A 594 -15.79 -0.28 23.25
N TYR A 595 -16.17 -1.38 23.88
CA TYR A 595 -17.58 -1.68 24.19
C TYR A 595 -18.07 -0.96 25.45
N PRO A 596 -19.37 -0.65 25.53
CA PRO A 596 -19.95 0.10 26.64
C PRO A 596 -20.00 -0.73 27.93
N GLU A 597 -20.08 -0.04 29.07
CA GLU A 597 -20.32 -0.67 30.36
C GLU A 597 -21.68 -1.39 30.42
N LYS A 598 -21.80 -2.39 31.30
CA LYS A 598 -23.01 -3.22 31.43
C LYS A 598 -24.28 -2.39 31.61
N GLU A 599 -24.18 -1.29 32.35
CA GLU A 599 -25.30 -0.41 32.71
C GLU A 599 -25.86 0.37 31.51
N ALA A 600 -25.14 0.43 30.39
CA ALA A 600 -25.60 1.10 29.17
C ALA A 600 -26.58 0.24 28.35
N TYR A 601 -26.56 -1.08 28.52
CA TYR A 601 -27.37 -1.99 27.71
C TYR A 601 -28.85 -1.92 28.09
N PRO A 602 -29.76 -1.61 27.14
CA PRO A 602 -31.18 -1.57 27.40
C PRO A 602 -31.76 -2.98 27.56
N ALA A 603 -32.98 -3.07 28.11
CA ALA A 603 -33.69 -4.33 28.21
C ALA A 603 -33.89 -4.95 26.81
N GLY A 604 -33.59 -6.25 26.69
CA GLY A 604 -33.69 -6.99 25.43
C GLY A 604 -32.40 -7.07 24.63
N VAL A 605 -31.36 -6.29 24.96
CA VAL A 605 -30.03 -6.42 24.35
C VAL A 605 -29.10 -7.19 25.28
N PRO A 606 -28.55 -8.34 24.86
CA PRO A 606 -27.55 -9.05 25.63
C PRO A 606 -26.29 -8.21 25.85
N VAL A 607 -25.90 -8.06 27.12
CA VAL A 607 -24.67 -7.37 27.51
C VAL A 607 -23.47 -8.07 26.88
N GLN A 608 -22.63 -7.30 26.18
CA GLN A 608 -21.35 -7.80 25.68
C GLN A 608 -20.26 -7.60 26.74
N SER A 609 -19.44 -8.62 26.96
CA SER A 609 -18.35 -8.53 27.93
C SER A 609 -17.21 -7.65 27.42
N VAL A 610 -16.78 -6.68 28.24
CA VAL A 610 -15.56 -5.91 28.01
C VAL A 610 -14.36 -6.76 28.48
N SER A 611 -13.80 -7.56 27.58
CA SER A 611 -12.71 -8.49 27.88
C SER A 611 -11.34 -7.88 27.53
N PRO A 612 -10.41 -7.74 28.49
CA PRO A 612 -9.08 -7.27 28.18
C PRO A 612 -8.30 -8.33 27.37
N LEU A 613 -7.44 -7.83 26.48
CA LEU A 613 -6.42 -8.61 25.77
C LEU A 613 -5.32 -9.04 26.77
N PRO A 614 -4.42 -9.99 26.42
CA PRO A 614 -3.36 -10.42 27.33
C PRO A 614 -2.30 -9.32 27.55
N TYR A 615 -2.38 -8.22 26.80
CA TYR A 615 -1.46 -7.10 26.87
C TYR A 615 -1.78 -6.12 28.00
N LYS A 616 -0.75 -5.41 28.44
CA LYS A 616 -0.84 -4.39 29.49
C LYS A 616 -0.02 -3.16 29.13
N LEU A 617 -0.55 -2.00 29.46
CA LEU A 617 0.16 -0.73 29.42
C LEU A 617 0.84 -0.52 30.78
N LEU A 618 2.15 -0.67 30.87
CA LEU A 618 2.87 -0.66 32.15
C LEU A 618 3.22 0.75 32.62
N ALA A 619 3.39 0.92 33.94
CA ALA A 619 3.81 2.19 34.54
C ALA A 619 5.07 2.75 33.87
N GLY A 620 5.05 4.05 33.55
CA GLY A 620 6.16 4.75 32.88
C GLY A 620 6.18 4.61 31.35
N GLN A 621 5.33 3.77 30.76
CA GLN A 621 5.20 3.66 29.31
C GLN A 621 4.28 4.75 28.75
N LYS A 622 4.45 5.02 27.46
CA LYS A 622 3.68 6.02 26.70
C LYS A 622 3.24 5.43 25.37
N TYR A 623 2.00 5.66 24.97
CA TYR A 623 1.46 5.20 23.69
C TYR A 623 0.72 6.32 22.98
N VAL A 624 0.88 6.41 21.66
CA VAL A 624 0.29 7.47 20.83
C VAL A 624 -1.23 7.36 20.86
N VAL A 625 -1.90 8.49 21.03
CA VAL A 625 -3.37 8.59 21.00
C VAL A 625 -3.84 8.89 19.59
N GLY A 626 -4.81 8.10 19.11
CA GLY A 626 -5.64 8.41 17.95
C GLY A 626 -6.83 9.25 18.38
N ASP A 627 -8.00 8.60 18.48
CA ASP A 627 -9.26 9.23 18.90
C ASP A 627 -9.61 9.02 20.38
N VAL A 628 -10.51 9.87 20.88
CA VAL A 628 -11.25 9.66 22.14
C VAL A 628 -12.70 9.35 21.79
N LEU A 629 -13.21 8.23 22.28
CA LEU A 629 -14.53 7.72 21.87
C LEU A 629 -15.27 7.06 23.03
N PRO A 630 -16.62 7.19 23.07
CA PRO A 630 -17.42 6.47 24.05
C PRO A 630 -17.41 4.97 23.76
N GLY A 631 -17.72 4.17 24.78
CA GLY A 631 -18.09 2.78 24.56
C GLY A 631 -19.28 2.68 23.61
N GLU A 632 -19.17 1.88 22.55
CA GLU A 632 -20.18 1.79 21.48
C GLU A 632 -20.32 0.34 21.03
N TYR A 633 -21.56 -0.13 20.83
CA TYR A 633 -21.85 -1.47 20.30
C TYR A 633 -23.12 -1.42 19.43
N TYR A 634 -23.02 -1.89 18.19
CA TYR A 634 -24.18 -2.06 17.33
C TYR A 634 -24.79 -3.44 17.53
N TYR A 635 -26.02 -3.51 18.04
CA TYR A 635 -26.77 -4.76 18.11
C TYR A 635 -27.60 -4.93 16.84
N SER A 636 -27.21 -5.87 15.98
CA SER A 636 -27.91 -6.23 14.75
C SER A 636 -27.84 -7.74 14.53
N VAL A 637 -28.72 -8.49 15.18
CA VAL A 637 -28.69 -9.96 15.12
C VAL A 637 -29.89 -10.54 14.36
N THR A 638 -30.70 -9.69 13.74
CA THR A 638 -31.91 -10.08 12.99
C THR A 638 -31.82 -9.64 11.53
N PHE A 639 -32.59 -10.29 10.65
CA PHE A 639 -32.65 -9.90 9.24
C PHE A 639 -33.30 -8.51 9.03
N THR A 640 -34.23 -8.13 9.90
CA THR A 640 -34.92 -6.84 9.84
C THR A 640 -34.38 -5.86 10.88
N GLU A 641 -34.46 -4.55 10.56
CA GLU A 641 -33.91 -3.47 11.40
C GLU A 641 -34.72 -3.19 12.68
N ASP A 642 -35.84 -3.88 12.92
CA ASP A 642 -36.78 -3.60 14.02
C ASP A 642 -36.19 -3.81 15.42
N SER A 643 -35.23 -4.72 15.55
CA SER A 643 -34.49 -4.94 16.80
C SER A 643 -33.15 -4.20 16.86
N HIS A 644 -32.72 -3.60 15.75
CA HIS A 644 -31.39 -3.04 15.60
C HIS A 644 -31.23 -1.77 16.45
N GLN A 645 -30.13 -1.66 17.19
CA GLN A 645 -29.89 -0.51 18.03
C GLN A 645 -28.42 -0.31 18.37
N VAL A 646 -28.03 0.96 18.47
CA VAL A 646 -26.71 1.35 18.95
C VAL A 646 -26.76 1.55 20.46
N VAL A 647 -25.94 0.80 21.18
CA VAL A 647 -25.71 0.97 22.62
C VAL A 647 -24.51 1.89 22.80
N ILE A 648 -24.72 3.04 23.47
CA ILE A 648 -23.67 4.02 23.76
C ILE A 648 -23.50 4.12 25.28
N GLY A 649 -22.29 3.85 25.75
CA GLY A 649 -21.90 3.93 27.15
C GLY A 649 -21.38 5.31 27.56
N LYS A 650 -21.17 5.48 28.85
CA LYS A 650 -20.55 6.69 29.44
C LYS A 650 -19.05 6.54 29.59
N ASP A 651 -18.53 5.31 29.64
CA ASP A 651 -17.09 5.08 29.66
C ASP A 651 -16.45 5.61 28.38
N LEU A 652 -15.38 6.39 28.53
CA LEU A 652 -14.56 6.86 27.42
C LEU A 652 -13.33 5.98 27.27
N TYR A 653 -12.93 5.79 26.02
CA TYR A 653 -11.74 5.07 25.61
C TYR A 653 -10.83 6.01 24.83
N TYR A 654 -9.52 5.76 24.92
CA TYR A 654 -8.54 6.26 23.98
C TYR A 654 -8.18 5.12 23.03
N GLU A 655 -8.26 5.39 21.73
CA GLU A 655 -7.59 4.58 20.72
C GLU A 655 -6.08 4.87 20.78
N ILE A 656 -5.28 3.82 20.72
CA ILE A 656 -3.83 3.90 20.82
C ILE A 656 -3.14 3.05 19.75
N GLN A 657 -1.98 3.50 19.27
CA GLN A 657 -1.06 2.61 18.54
C GLN A 657 -0.42 1.68 19.56
N PHE A 658 -0.69 0.37 19.49
CA PHE A 658 -0.20 -0.60 20.47
C PHE A 658 0.32 -1.86 19.76
N GLY A 659 1.64 -1.90 19.57
CA GLY A 659 2.25 -2.93 18.72
C GLY A 659 2.04 -2.62 17.23
N HIS A 660 1.80 -3.65 16.44
CA HIS A 660 1.50 -3.53 15.01
C HIS A 660 0.08 -2.97 14.77
N ARG A 661 -0.81 -3.07 15.77
CA ARG A 661 -2.25 -2.79 15.66
C ARG A 661 -2.67 -1.55 16.43
N VAL A 662 -3.85 -1.03 16.13
CA VAL A 662 -4.56 -0.12 17.04
C VAL A 662 -5.15 -0.92 18.21
N ALA A 663 -5.37 -0.28 19.35
CA ALA A 663 -6.04 -0.89 20.50
C ALA A 663 -6.73 0.20 21.34
N PHE A 664 -7.45 -0.20 22.39
CA PHE A 664 -8.22 0.72 23.22
C PHE A 664 -7.83 0.60 24.70
N VAL A 665 -7.78 1.74 25.40
CA VAL A 665 -7.63 1.80 26.87
C VAL A 665 -8.68 2.72 27.47
N ARG A 666 -9.17 2.40 28.66
CA ARG A 666 -10.17 3.24 29.35
C ARG A 666 -9.52 4.56 29.77
N ALA A 667 -10.16 5.68 29.45
CA ALA A 667 -9.72 7.01 29.86
C ALA A 667 -9.71 7.19 31.39
N ALA A 668 -10.51 6.38 32.10
CA ALA A 668 -10.51 6.33 33.56
C ALA A 668 -9.18 5.85 34.17
N ASP A 669 -8.36 5.10 33.44
CA ASP A 669 -7.15 4.45 33.96
C ASP A 669 -5.85 5.12 33.51
N VAL A 670 -5.93 6.02 32.52
CA VAL A 670 -4.77 6.71 31.95
C VAL A 670 -4.90 8.22 32.09
N ARG A 671 -3.78 8.91 31.98
CA ARG A 671 -3.75 10.36 31.77
C ARG A 671 -3.16 10.63 30.39
N MET A 672 -3.71 11.63 29.72
CA MET A 672 -3.21 12.11 28.44
C MET A 672 -2.23 13.27 28.66
N GLU A 673 -1.11 13.25 27.94
CA GLU A 673 -0.07 14.28 28.01
C GLU A 673 0.58 14.50 26.62
N PRO A 674 1.20 15.66 26.36
CA PRO A 674 2.05 15.83 25.19
C PRO A 674 3.20 14.83 25.17
N SER A 675 3.58 14.35 23.99
CA SER A 675 4.63 13.33 23.82
C SER A 675 6.03 13.80 24.26
N GLY A 676 6.29 15.11 24.18
CA GLY A 676 7.56 15.74 24.56
C GLY A 676 7.33 16.93 25.51
N LEU A 677 8.39 17.32 26.22
CA LEU A 677 8.43 18.53 27.06
C LEU A 677 8.87 19.76 26.27
#